data_AF-A0A9D5KLA3-F1
#
_entry.id   AF-A0A9D5KLA3-F1
#
_cell.length_a   1.000
_cell.length_b   1.000
_cell.length_c   1.000
_cell.angle_alpha   90.00
_cell.angle_beta   90.00
_cell.angle_gamma   90.00
#
_symmetry.space_group_name_H-M   'P 1'
#
loop_
_entity.id
_entity.type
_entity.pdbx_description
1 polymer ?
#
loop_
_entity_poly.entity_id
_entity_poly.type
_entity_poly.pdbx_seq_one_letter_code
_entity_poly.pdbx_strand_id
1 'polypeptide(L)'
;RALDECIRNDMLDIVFDKAQKNYIKAVEKGIKKILSKMGISTIQSYRGAQIFEALGLNHEVIELCFTGTSSRIGGPGFAALEHDTILMHRQAFIEQSGVFPTVLPTGGLYQWKKDGEHHLWNPETVALLQDAACTGDYEKYKKFTELINNQSVHPTTLRSLLSVQPGTAIPIEEVEPVEKIVRNFATGAMSFGSISRGAHETLAIAMNRLQGKSNTGEGGEDPARFISMPNGDSRRSAIKQVASGRFGVTTNYLVNADELQIKIAQGAKPGEGGQLPGHKVSAIIAQTRYTTPGVTLISPPPHHDIYSIEDLAQLIFDLRNVNPHARISVKLVSEIGVGTVAAGVAKGHADMILISGCDGGTGASPLSSIKHAGLPWELGLSETHQTLVLNDLRSRVRLQTDGQMRTGKDVIIASMLGAEEYGFCTAALIVCGCVMLRHCHLNNCSVGVATQDEMLQHRFTGKPEHLENYFRFVAQEIRELMASLGVRSLTELIGRTDLLRVQHESIPEKARTIDFSRILYKPAVGPQVKVCCSNKQHHSLDDILDQELIRIARPAIDEQKEVRGACVIQNTQRTTGAMLSGFICSKYGEQGLPENTVHIKFTGCAGQSFGAWLCKGVTFELEGLCNDYVGKGISGGRIIIYPSKAAPYTPAENILIGNTTFYGAIAGEAYIRGLAGERFCIRNSGLYAVVEGVGDHGCEYMTGGRVVILGQTGRNFAAGMSGGIAYVYDEDHSFTDRCNTDMVKLEKVGYSDQETLYNLIHSHEQYTGSMKAQAIRANFTAELKKFVKVYPIEYKRILEGIKVKKQTHFAEVSDG
;
A
#
# COMPACT_ATOMS: atom_id res chain seq x y z
N ARG A 1 -37.44 10.78 9.39
CA ARG A 1 -38.32 9.68 9.83
C ARG A 1 -37.53 8.55 10.50
N ALA A 2 -36.67 7.80 9.80
CA ALA A 2 -35.90 6.71 10.42
C ALA A 2 -35.06 7.17 11.64
N LEU A 3 -34.33 8.29 11.54
CA LEU A 3 -33.57 8.83 12.69
C LEU A 3 -34.45 9.15 13.90
N ASP A 4 -35.64 9.69 13.65
CA ASP A 4 -36.60 10.07 14.69
C ASP A 4 -37.21 8.81 15.34
N GLU A 5 -37.53 7.78 14.55
CA GLU A 5 -37.94 6.48 15.05
C GLU A 5 -36.85 5.79 15.89
N CYS A 6 -35.58 5.87 15.48
CA CYS A 6 -34.47 5.37 16.29
C CYS A 6 -34.35 6.07 17.65
N ILE A 7 -34.64 7.36 17.72
CA ILE A 7 -34.62 8.12 18.98
C ILE A 7 -35.82 7.74 19.84
N ARG A 8 -37.03 7.65 19.27
CA ARG A 8 -38.23 7.26 20.00
C ARG A 8 -38.18 5.84 20.57
N ASN A 9 -37.39 4.96 19.95
CA ASN A 9 -37.18 3.58 20.36
C ASN A 9 -35.88 3.38 21.18
N ASP A 10 -35.29 4.46 21.72
CA ASP A 10 -34.08 4.44 22.57
C ASP A 10 -32.84 3.77 21.94
N MET A 11 -32.79 3.66 20.60
CA MET A 11 -31.61 3.16 19.89
C MET A 11 -30.52 4.23 19.73
N LEU A 12 -30.88 5.51 19.88
CA LEU A 12 -29.98 6.65 19.82
C LEU A 12 -30.21 7.59 21.01
N ASP A 13 -29.21 7.72 21.87
CA ASP A 13 -29.23 8.63 23.03
C ASP A 13 -28.77 10.05 22.65
N ILE A 14 -29.47 10.67 21.70
CA ILE A 14 -29.24 12.06 21.26
C ILE A 14 -30.54 12.71 20.76
N VAL A 15 -30.64 14.04 20.87
CA VAL A 15 -31.76 14.80 20.31
C VAL A 15 -31.73 14.82 18.77
N PHE A 16 -32.90 14.94 18.14
CA PHE A 16 -33.07 14.86 16.69
C PHE A 16 -32.18 15.84 15.92
N ASP A 17 -32.10 17.11 16.34
CA ASP A 17 -31.26 18.12 15.68
C ASP A 17 -29.79 17.73 15.65
N LYS A 18 -29.31 17.08 16.72
CA LYS A 18 -27.94 16.59 16.79
C LYS A 18 -27.75 15.38 15.87
N ALA A 19 -28.70 14.45 15.84
CA ALA A 19 -28.68 13.30 14.94
C ALA A 19 -28.66 13.74 13.47
N GLN A 20 -29.49 14.71 13.09
CA GLN A 20 -29.54 15.27 11.74
C GLN A 20 -28.21 15.95 11.37
N LYS A 21 -27.66 16.80 12.24
CA LYS A 21 -26.35 17.44 12.01
C LYS A 21 -25.23 16.41 11.83
N ASN A 22 -25.22 15.35 12.63
CA ASN A 22 -24.25 14.28 12.52
C ASN A 22 -24.39 13.52 11.18
N TYR A 23 -25.62 13.23 10.75
CA TYR A 23 -25.90 12.58 9.47
C TYR A 23 -25.42 13.43 8.28
N ILE A 24 -25.77 14.72 8.23
CA ILE A 24 -25.32 15.64 7.18
C ILE A 24 -23.80 15.69 7.12
N LYS A 25 -23.14 15.86 8.27
CA LYS A 25 -21.67 15.86 8.36
C LYS A 25 -21.05 14.56 7.85
N ALA A 26 -21.67 13.41 8.14
CA ALA A 26 -21.20 12.11 7.67
C ALA A 26 -21.33 11.98 6.15
N VAL A 27 -22.45 12.42 5.58
CA VAL A 27 -22.68 12.43 4.12
C VAL A 27 -21.72 13.37 3.41
N GLU A 28 -21.52 14.59 3.91
CA GLU A 28 -20.56 15.55 3.35
C GLU A 28 -19.13 14.99 3.34
N LYS A 29 -18.71 14.37 4.45
CA LYS A 29 -17.42 13.67 4.51
C LYS A 29 -17.36 12.50 3.53
N GLY A 30 -18.44 11.74 3.41
CA GLY A 30 -18.57 10.63 2.46
C GLY A 30 -18.41 11.09 1.01
N ILE A 31 -19.08 12.18 0.61
CA ILE A 31 -18.98 12.78 -0.72
C ILE A 31 -17.55 13.27 -0.96
N LYS A 32 -16.98 14.09 -0.07
CA LYS A 32 -15.59 14.57 -0.20
C LYS A 32 -14.60 13.42 -0.38
N LYS A 33 -14.82 12.33 0.35
CA LYS A 33 -14.01 11.12 0.27
C LYS A 33 -14.15 10.37 -1.07
N ILE A 34 -15.35 10.31 -1.64
CA ILE A 34 -15.57 9.73 -2.98
C ILE A 34 -14.85 10.57 -4.04
N LEU A 35 -15.02 11.90 -3.99
CA LEU A 35 -14.36 12.84 -4.90
C LEU A 35 -12.83 12.71 -4.86
N SER A 36 -12.26 12.63 -3.65
CA SER A 36 -10.80 12.56 -3.48
C SER A 36 -10.17 11.28 -4.02
N LYS A 37 -10.93 10.18 -4.18
CA LYS A 37 -10.40 8.93 -4.76
C LYS A 37 -9.84 9.14 -6.17
N MET A 38 -10.35 10.15 -6.88
CA MET A 38 -9.96 10.48 -8.25
C MET A 38 -9.28 11.85 -8.34
N GLY A 39 -8.82 12.40 -7.22
CA GLY A 39 -8.16 13.70 -7.17
C GLY A 39 -9.09 14.89 -7.44
N ILE A 40 -10.41 14.71 -7.43
CA ILE A 40 -11.37 15.78 -7.69
C ILE A 40 -11.59 16.60 -6.42
N SER A 41 -11.42 17.92 -6.49
CA SER A 41 -11.56 18.80 -5.33
C SER A 41 -12.93 19.49 -5.21
N THR A 42 -13.73 19.55 -6.28
CA THR A 42 -15.01 20.29 -6.29
C THR A 42 -16.19 19.42 -6.72
N ILE A 43 -17.34 19.63 -6.05
CA ILE A 43 -18.59 18.96 -6.43
C ILE A 43 -19.13 19.45 -7.78
N GLN A 44 -18.81 20.69 -8.17
CA GLN A 44 -19.24 21.27 -9.44
C GLN A 44 -18.63 20.52 -10.61
N SER A 45 -17.34 20.16 -10.53
CA SER A 45 -16.65 19.33 -11.54
C SER A 45 -17.12 17.88 -11.52
N TYR A 46 -17.47 17.34 -10.35
CA TYR A 46 -17.93 15.94 -10.23
C TYR A 46 -19.35 15.74 -10.77
N ARG A 47 -20.23 16.74 -10.60
CA ARG A 47 -21.63 16.67 -11.01
C ARG A 47 -21.74 16.50 -12.52
N GLY A 48 -22.33 15.39 -12.95
CA GLY A 48 -22.51 15.06 -14.37
C GLY A 48 -21.30 14.41 -15.03
N ALA A 49 -20.15 14.30 -14.35
CA ALA A 49 -18.94 13.67 -14.90
C ALA A 49 -19.01 12.13 -15.00
N GLN A 50 -20.00 11.51 -14.35
CA GLN A 50 -20.25 10.06 -14.38
C GLN A 50 -19.00 9.24 -14.01
N ILE A 51 -18.33 9.58 -12.91
CA ILE A 51 -17.15 8.84 -12.39
C ILE A 51 -17.59 7.53 -11.72
N PHE A 52 -18.19 6.66 -12.52
CA PHE A 52 -18.75 5.36 -12.16
C PHE A 52 -18.56 4.41 -13.34
N GLU A 53 -18.53 3.11 -13.05
CA GLU A 53 -18.65 2.07 -14.04
C GLU A 53 -19.86 1.19 -13.70
N ALA A 54 -20.71 0.94 -14.69
CA ALA A 54 -21.89 0.11 -14.52
C ALA A 54 -21.56 -1.36 -14.76
N LEU A 55 -21.74 -2.20 -13.74
CA LEU A 55 -21.58 -3.64 -13.82
C LEU A 55 -22.97 -4.30 -13.75
N GLY A 56 -23.38 -4.99 -14.83
CA GLY A 56 -24.67 -5.69 -14.84
C GLY A 56 -25.86 -4.81 -15.22
N LEU A 57 -25.70 -3.84 -16.13
CA LEU A 57 -26.81 -3.06 -16.70
C LEU A 57 -26.76 -3.13 -18.23
N ASN A 58 -27.91 -3.32 -18.86
CA ASN A 58 -28.00 -3.38 -20.31
C ASN A 58 -27.64 -2.04 -20.96
N HIS A 59 -27.13 -2.09 -22.20
CA HIS A 59 -26.86 -0.91 -23.01
C HIS A 59 -28.10 0.00 -23.21
N GLU A 60 -29.31 -0.56 -23.35
CA GLU A 60 -30.53 0.25 -23.48
C GLU A 60 -30.75 1.19 -22.28
N VAL A 61 -30.41 0.73 -21.07
CA VAL A 61 -30.55 1.52 -19.83
C VAL A 61 -29.46 2.58 -19.77
N ILE A 62 -28.24 2.22 -20.15
CA ILE A 62 -27.11 3.15 -20.20
C ILE A 62 -27.38 4.27 -21.22
N GLU A 63 -27.84 3.93 -22.42
CA GLU A 63 -28.08 4.91 -23.49
C GLU A 63 -29.16 5.93 -23.11
N LEU A 64 -30.26 5.48 -22.50
CA LEU A 64 -31.36 6.36 -22.11
C LEU A 64 -31.07 7.17 -20.84
N CYS A 65 -30.47 6.55 -19.83
CA CYS A 65 -30.40 7.14 -18.48
C CYS A 65 -29.00 7.65 -18.08
N PHE A 66 -27.94 7.06 -18.62
CA PHE A 66 -26.55 7.27 -18.17
C PHE A 66 -25.57 7.35 -19.35
N THR A 67 -25.96 8.05 -20.42
CA THR A 67 -25.21 8.09 -21.68
C THR A 67 -23.75 8.48 -21.43
N GLY A 68 -22.81 7.63 -21.88
CA GLY A 68 -21.37 7.80 -21.68
C GLY A 68 -20.76 6.94 -20.56
N THR A 69 -21.58 6.37 -19.66
CA THR A 69 -21.08 5.46 -18.62
C THR A 69 -20.67 4.11 -19.22
N SER A 70 -19.49 3.61 -18.86
CA SER A 70 -19.05 2.29 -19.32
C SER A 70 -19.90 1.17 -18.71
N SER A 71 -20.35 0.23 -19.54
CA SER A 71 -20.90 -1.06 -19.10
C SER A 71 -20.43 -2.18 -20.03
N ARG A 72 -19.34 -2.85 -19.65
CA ARG A 72 -18.58 -3.75 -20.54
C ARG A 72 -19.25 -5.10 -20.79
N ILE A 73 -20.06 -5.56 -19.86
CA ILE A 73 -20.65 -6.91 -19.87
C ILE A 73 -22.16 -6.90 -20.04
N GLY A 74 -22.77 -5.74 -20.26
CA GLY A 74 -24.23 -5.61 -20.28
C GLY A 74 -24.88 -6.12 -18.99
N GLY A 75 -26.11 -6.60 -19.11
CA GLY A 75 -26.90 -7.10 -17.99
C GLY A 75 -28.41 -6.95 -18.19
N PRO A 76 -29.20 -7.02 -17.10
CA PRO A 76 -30.64 -6.78 -17.13
C PRO A 76 -31.01 -5.41 -17.70
N GLY A 77 -32.06 -5.40 -18.52
CA GLY A 77 -32.69 -4.22 -19.11
C GLY A 77 -33.88 -3.70 -18.31
N PHE A 78 -34.68 -2.80 -18.89
CA PHE A 78 -35.82 -2.16 -18.21
C PHE A 78 -36.85 -3.16 -17.68
N ALA A 79 -37.16 -4.21 -18.44
CA ALA A 79 -38.15 -5.21 -18.03
C ALA A 79 -37.73 -5.96 -16.74
N ALA A 80 -36.46 -6.30 -16.60
CA ALA A 80 -35.94 -6.96 -15.40
C ALA A 80 -35.90 -6.00 -14.20
N LEU A 81 -35.54 -4.74 -14.43
CA LEU A 81 -35.54 -3.70 -13.39
C LEU A 81 -36.96 -3.39 -12.90
N GLU A 82 -37.94 -3.32 -13.81
CA GLU A 82 -39.35 -3.16 -13.48
C GLU A 82 -39.85 -4.34 -12.65
N HIS A 83 -39.56 -5.57 -13.09
CA HIS A 83 -39.95 -6.79 -12.38
C HIS A 83 -39.43 -6.80 -10.93
N ASP A 84 -38.15 -6.50 -10.72
CA ASP A 84 -37.55 -6.42 -9.38
C ASP A 84 -38.19 -5.35 -8.51
N THR A 85 -38.44 -4.17 -9.10
CA THR A 85 -39.07 -3.05 -8.42
C THR A 85 -40.49 -3.42 -7.97
N ILE A 86 -41.26 -4.10 -8.83
CA ILE A 86 -42.61 -4.59 -8.49
C ILE A 86 -42.55 -5.68 -7.41
N LEU A 87 -41.59 -6.60 -7.46
CA LEU A 87 -41.41 -7.62 -6.42
C LEU A 87 -41.12 -6.99 -5.06
N MET A 88 -40.17 -6.05 -4.99
CA MET A 88 -39.88 -5.32 -3.76
C MET A 88 -41.09 -4.51 -3.26
N HIS A 89 -41.84 -3.90 -4.19
CA HIS A 89 -43.07 -3.18 -3.84
C HIS A 89 -44.12 -4.11 -3.23
N ARG A 90 -44.40 -5.26 -3.84
CA ARG A 90 -45.37 -6.25 -3.33
C ARG A 90 -44.97 -6.80 -1.96
N GLN A 91 -43.67 -6.97 -1.69
CA GLN A 91 -43.17 -7.39 -0.38
C GLN A 91 -43.42 -6.33 0.71
N ALA A 92 -43.34 -5.05 0.38
CA ALA A 92 -43.61 -3.97 1.31
C ALA A 92 -45.12 -3.72 1.51
N PHE A 93 -45.93 -3.95 0.48
CA PHE A 93 -47.37 -3.65 0.44
C PHE A 93 -48.22 -4.92 0.23
N ILE A 94 -48.07 -5.92 1.12
CA ILE A 94 -48.82 -7.18 1.04
C ILE A 94 -50.33 -6.90 1.19
N GLU A 95 -51.08 -6.96 0.09
CA GLU A 95 -52.50 -6.59 0.02
C GLU A 95 -53.45 -7.52 0.81
N GLN A 96 -53.07 -8.77 1.08
CA GLN A 96 -54.03 -9.80 1.51
C GLN A 96 -54.21 -9.98 3.02
N SER A 97 -53.42 -9.33 3.88
CA SER A 97 -53.45 -9.63 5.34
C SER A 97 -53.80 -8.44 6.23
N GLY A 98 -53.78 -7.19 5.74
CA GLY A 98 -53.88 -5.99 6.59
C GLY A 98 -52.74 -5.84 7.62
N VAL A 99 -51.77 -6.77 7.61
CA VAL A 99 -50.60 -6.82 8.49
C VAL A 99 -49.39 -6.42 7.65
N PHE A 100 -48.91 -5.20 7.87
CA PHE A 100 -47.66 -4.72 7.29
C PHE A 100 -46.47 -5.30 8.06
N PRO A 101 -45.35 -5.66 7.39
CA PRO A 101 -44.13 -6.07 8.09
C PRO A 101 -43.67 -4.94 9.03
N THR A 102 -43.57 -5.22 10.33
CA THR A 102 -43.15 -4.24 11.35
C THR A 102 -41.64 -4.17 11.52
N VAL A 103 -40.89 -5.10 10.92
CA VAL A 103 -39.44 -5.21 11.02
C VAL A 103 -38.85 -5.52 9.64
N LEU A 104 -37.74 -4.86 9.31
CA LEU A 104 -36.98 -5.16 8.08
C LEU A 104 -36.29 -6.53 8.18
N PRO A 105 -36.08 -7.25 7.06
CA PRO A 105 -35.29 -8.47 7.06
C PRO A 105 -33.89 -8.24 7.63
N THR A 106 -33.35 -9.25 8.34
CA THR A 106 -31.98 -9.24 8.91
C THR A 106 -30.90 -8.90 7.86
N GLY A 107 -31.16 -9.25 6.60
CA GLY A 107 -30.23 -9.10 5.49
C GLY A 107 -29.03 -10.03 5.62
N GLY A 108 -27.96 -9.70 4.90
CA GLY A 108 -26.70 -10.45 4.98
C GLY A 108 -25.58 -9.83 4.15
N LEU A 109 -25.75 -8.57 3.72
CA LEU A 109 -24.85 -7.97 2.73
C LEU A 109 -23.42 -7.79 3.27
N TYR A 110 -23.28 -7.34 4.52
CA TYR A 110 -21.98 -6.99 5.12
C TYR A 110 -21.32 -8.15 5.87
N GLN A 111 -22.13 -9.08 6.39
CA GLN A 111 -21.69 -10.23 7.16
C GLN A 111 -22.64 -11.38 6.85
N TRP A 112 -22.09 -12.59 6.77
CA TRP A 112 -22.89 -13.81 6.62
C TRP A 112 -23.91 -13.93 7.75
N LYS A 113 -25.14 -14.27 7.37
CA LYS A 113 -26.24 -14.63 8.25
C LYS A 113 -26.88 -15.88 7.67
N LYS A 114 -27.38 -16.78 8.53
CA LYS A 114 -27.98 -18.05 8.10
C LYS A 114 -29.12 -17.84 7.09
N ASP A 115 -29.97 -16.86 7.34
CA ASP A 115 -31.14 -16.53 6.53
C ASP A 115 -30.91 -15.24 5.69
N GLY A 116 -29.65 -14.95 5.36
CA GLY A 116 -29.24 -13.72 4.66
C GLY A 116 -28.72 -13.95 3.25
N GLU A 117 -28.06 -12.93 2.71
CA GLU A 117 -27.35 -12.99 1.42
C GLU A 117 -26.36 -14.16 1.37
N HIS A 118 -26.18 -14.77 0.19
CA HIS A 118 -25.22 -15.86 0.02
C HIS A 118 -23.76 -15.35 0.08
N HIS A 119 -22.90 -16.08 0.80
CA HIS A 119 -21.45 -15.84 0.82
C HIS A 119 -20.71 -17.15 0.53
N LEU A 120 -19.72 -17.08 -0.36
CA LEU A 120 -18.80 -18.20 -0.62
C LEU A 120 -17.98 -18.59 0.61
N TRP A 121 -17.69 -17.62 1.49
CA TRP A 121 -17.15 -17.91 2.82
C TRP A 121 -18.29 -17.96 3.83
N ASN A 122 -18.61 -19.17 4.23
CA ASN A 122 -19.64 -19.51 5.21
C ASN A 122 -19.05 -20.52 6.22
N PRO A 123 -19.74 -20.83 7.33
CA PRO A 123 -19.19 -21.72 8.36
C PRO A 123 -18.75 -23.10 7.83
N GLU A 124 -19.47 -23.67 6.88
CA GLU A 124 -19.18 -24.99 6.31
C GLU A 124 -17.90 -24.98 5.46
N THR A 125 -17.79 -24.07 4.51
CA THR A 125 -16.60 -23.92 3.65
C THR A 125 -15.34 -23.56 4.45
N VAL A 126 -15.48 -22.74 5.50
CA VAL A 126 -14.39 -22.41 6.42
C VAL A 126 -13.93 -23.65 7.18
N ALA A 127 -14.85 -24.40 7.77
CA ALA A 127 -14.54 -25.59 8.56
C ALA A 127 -13.87 -26.69 7.71
N LEU A 128 -14.41 -26.96 6.52
CA LEU A 128 -13.85 -27.96 5.60
C LEU A 128 -12.44 -27.64 5.15
N LEU A 129 -12.16 -26.38 4.79
CA LEU A 129 -10.82 -25.97 4.38
C LEU A 129 -9.81 -26.08 5.54
N GLN A 130 -10.21 -25.66 6.75
CA GLN A 130 -9.37 -25.78 7.93
C GLN A 130 -9.07 -27.24 8.27
N ASP A 131 -10.09 -28.09 8.27
CA ASP A 131 -9.94 -29.52 8.57
C ASP A 131 -9.05 -30.21 7.52
N ALA A 132 -9.27 -29.96 6.22
CA ALA A 132 -8.44 -30.49 5.14
C ALA A 132 -6.96 -30.09 5.31
N ALA A 133 -6.69 -28.81 5.53
CA ALA A 133 -5.32 -28.29 5.67
C ALA A 133 -4.61 -28.80 6.94
N CYS A 134 -5.32 -28.87 8.07
CA CYS A 134 -4.79 -29.36 9.34
C CYS A 134 -4.51 -30.87 9.31
N THR A 135 -5.38 -31.66 8.67
CA THR A 135 -5.25 -33.12 8.64
C THR A 135 -4.42 -33.65 7.46
N GLY A 136 -4.10 -32.81 6.48
CA GLY A 136 -3.43 -33.25 5.26
C GLY A 136 -4.34 -34.07 4.33
N ASP A 137 -5.66 -33.90 4.44
CA ASP A 137 -6.66 -34.70 3.71
C ASP A 137 -7.13 -33.99 2.43
N TYR A 138 -6.65 -34.48 1.29
CA TYR A 138 -7.00 -33.95 -0.03
C TYR A 138 -8.46 -34.22 -0.44
N GLU A 139 -9.09 -35.28 0.05
CA GLU A 139 -10.49 -35.59 -0.29
C GLU A 139 -11.44 -34.63 0.43
N LYS A 140 -11.12 -34.20 1.65
CA LYS A 140 -11.82 -33.08 2.30
C LYS A 140 -11.61 -31.76 1.55
N TYR A 141 -10.42 -31.54 1.00
CA TYR A 141 -10.19 -30.38 0.13
C TYR A 141 -11.09 -30.42 -1.11
N LYS A 142 -11.26 -31.58 -1.76
CA LYS A 142 -12.20 -31.73 -2.89
C LYS A 142 -13.65 -31.42 -2.52
N LYS A 143 -14.11 -31.83 -1.33
CA LYS A 143 -15.44 -31.42 -0.82
C LYS A 143 -15.55 -29.91 -0.65
N PHE A 144 -14.50 -29.26 -0.14
CA PHE A 144 -14.44 -27.81 -0.07
C PHE A 144 -14.49 -27.16 -1.47
N THR A 145 -13.71 -27.66 -2.43
CA THR A 145 -13.70 -27.08 -3.79
C THR A 145 -15.01 -27.30 -4.52
N GLU A 146 -15.71 -28.41 -4.29
CA GLU A 146 -17.06 -28.66 -4.81
C GLU A 146 -18.04 -27.57 -4.36
N LEU A 147 -18.07 -27.25 -3.05
CA LEU A 147 -18.93 -26.20 -2.50
C LEU A 147 -18.59 -24.80 -3.02
N ILE A 148 -17.29 -24.52 -3.24
CA ILE A 148 -16.85 -23.21 -3.76
C ILE A 148 -17.10 -23.07 -5.26
N ASN A 149 -16.86 -24.13 -6.03
CA ASN A 149 -16.90 -24.11 -7.50
C ASN A 149 -18.33 -24.31 -8.03
N ASN A 150 -19.21 -25.01 -7.31
CA ASN A 150 -20.61 -25.19 -7.69
C ASN A 150 -21.46 -24.00 -7.24
N GLN A 151 -21.54 -22.99 -8.10
CA GLN A 151 -22.37 -21.79 -7.89
C GLN A 151 -23.56 -21.75 -8.86
N SER A 152 -24.07 -22.91 -9.29
CA SER A 152 -25.19 -23.00 -10.24
C SER A 152 -26.45 -22.31 -9.70
N VAL A 153 -26.77 -22.52 -8.42
CA VAL A 153 -27.95 -21.93 -7.76
C VAL A 153 -27.74 -20.45 -7.43
N HIS A 154 -26.54 -20.08 -6.97
CA HIS A 154 -26.20 -18.72 -6.52
C HIS A 154 -24.90 -18.23 -7.17
N PRO A 155 -24.91 -17.88 -8.46
CA PRO A 155 -23.72 -17.37 -9.13
C PRO A 155 -23.27 -16.06 -8.47
N THR A 156 -22.09 -16.09 -7.85
CA THR A 156 -21.58 -14.98 -7.04
C THR A 156 -20.42 -14.26 -7.74
N THR A 157 -19.80 -14.88 -8.74
CA THR A 157 -18.61 -14.37 -9.44
C THR A 157 -18.76 -14.47 -10.96
N LEU A 158 -18.06 -13.65 -11.72
CA LEU A 158 -18.10 -13.75 -13.20
C LEU A 158 -17.53 -15.09 -13.67
N ARG A 159 -16.40 -15.51 -13.10
CA ARG A 159 -15.77 -16.80 -13.40
C ARG A 159 -16.62 -18.03 -13.10
N SER A 160 -17.62 -17.95 -12.21
CA SER A 160 -18.51 -19.10 -11.98
C SER A 160 -19.43 -19.38 -13.15
N LEU A 161 -19.67 -18.39 -14.02
CA LEU A 161 -20.45 -18.53 -15.26
C LEU A 161 -19.59 -19.07 -16.41
N LEU A 162 -18.29 -19.32 -16.18
CA LEU A 162 -17.38 -19.90 -17.16
C LEU A 162 -17.15 -21.38 -16.86
N SER A 163 -17.17 -22.22 -17.90
CA SER A 163 -16.71 -23.59 -17.88
C SER A 163 -15.42 -23.72 -18.68
N VAL A 164 -14.59 -24.67 -18.27
CA VAL A 164 -13.39 -25.04 -19.00
C VAL A 164 -13.75 -26.23 -19.90
N GLN A 165 -13.44 -26.12 -21.18
CA GLN A 165 -13.70 -27.19 -22.15
C GLN A 165 -12.69 -28.32 -21.97
N PRO A 166 -13.14 -29.57 -21.77
CA PRO A 166 -12.24 -30.72 -21.74
C PRO A 166 -11.46 -30.87 -23.05
N GLY A 167 -10.21 -31.29 -22.95
CA GLY A 167 -9.34 -31.59 -24.09
C GLY A 167 -9.11 -33.09 -24.23
N THR A 168 -8.09 -33.47 -25.01
CA THR A 168 -7.60 -34.85 -25.01
C THR A 168 -6.78 -35.06 -23.75
N ALA A 169 -7.34 -35.79 -22.79
CA ALA A 169 -6.69 -36.01 -21.50
C ALA A 169 -5.30 -36.67 -21.66
N ILE A 170 -4.36 -36.24 -20.83
CA ILE A 170 -3.01 -36.81 -20.73
C ILE A 170 -2.78 -37.43 -19.34
N PRO A 171 -1.83 -38.37 -19.19
CA PRO A 171 -1.41 -38.84 -17.88
C PRO A 171 -0.94 -37.68 -16.98
N ILE A 172 -1.31 -37.71 -15.71
CA ILE A 172 -0.96 -36.63 -14.76
C ILE A 172 0.56 -36.55 -14.53
N GLU A 173 1.28 -37.64 -14.78
CA GLU A 173 2.74 -37.74 -14.73
C GLU A 173 3.42 -36.87 -15.81
N GLU A 174 2.73 -36.57 -16.92
CA GLU A 174 3.23 -35.64 -17.95
C GLU A 174 3.04 -34.17 -17.57
N VAL A 175 2.17 -33.88 -16.59
CA VAL A 175 1.91 -32.53 -16.11
C VAL A 175 2.99 -32.11 -15.13
N GLU A 176 3.45 -30.87 -15.25
CA GLU A 176 4.50 -30.32 -14.40
C GLU A 176 4.23 -30.53 -12.89
N PRO A 177 5.29 -30.77 -12.09
CA PRO A 177 5.14 -31.18 -10.70
C PRO A 177 4.60 -30.04 -9.82
N VAL A 178 4.03 -30.42 -8.67
CA VAL A 178 3.49 -29.50 -7.66
C VAL A 178 4.51 -28.43 -7.27
N GLU A 179 5.76 -28.83 -7.07
CA GLU A 179 6.88 -27.97 -6.68
C GLU A 179 7.13 -26.83 -7.67
N LYS A 180 6.82 -27.03 -8.97
CA LYS A 180 6.96 -26.00 -9.99
C LYS A 180 5.77 -25.05 -10.01
N ILE A 181 4.56 -25.57 -9.77
CA ILE A 181 3.32 -24.79 -9.75
C ILE A 181 3.30 -23.82 -8.55
N VAL A 182 3.65 -24.31 -7.35
CA VAL A 182 3.58 -23.49 -6.11
C VAL A 182 4.52 -22.28 -6.12
N ARG A 183 5.58 -22.29 -6.94
CA ARG A 183 6.47 -21.13 -7.13
C ARG A 183 5.77 -19.92 -7.76
N ASN A 184 4.64 -20.13 -8.42
CA ASN A 184 3.79 -19.06 -8.95
C ASN A 184 2.78 -18.53 -7.92
N PHE A 185 2.75 -19.10 -6.71
CA PHE A 185 1.85 -18.65 -5.65
C PHE A 185 2.52 -17.59 -4.77
N ALA A 186 1.74 -16.58 -4.42
CA ALA A 186 2.11 -15.58 -3.43
C ALA A 186 1.04 -15.50 -2.35
N THR A 187 1.43 -15.37 -1.08
CA THR A 187 0.52 -14.82 -0.08
C THR A 187 0.48 -13.31 -0.22
N GLY A 188 -0.73 -12.74 -0.31
CA GLY A 188 -0.86 -11.33 -0.62
C GLY A 188 -0.45 -10.40 0.53
N ALA A 189 -0.29 -9.13 0.20
CA ALA A 189 0.19 -8.08 1.09
C ALA A 189 -0.73 -7.84 2.30
N MET A 190 -0.36 -8.38 3.46
CA MET A 190 -1.12 -8.25 4.71
C MET A 190 -0.21 -7.74 5.82
N SER A 191 -0.34 -6.45 6.18
CA SER A 191 0.62 -5.78 7.06
C SER A 191 0.71 -6.40 8.45
N PHE A 192 1.92 -6.56 8.98
CA PHE A 192 2.13 -6.67 10.42
C PHE A 192 1.51 -5.47 11.14
N GLY A 193 0.64 -5.75 12.11
CA GLY A 193 -0.28 -4.78 12.73
C GLY A 193 -1.74 -5.05 12.37
N SER A 194 -2.04 -5.30 11.09
CA SER A 194 -3.36 -5.81 10.69
C SER A 194 -3.52 -7.25 11.17
N ILE A 195 -2.53 -8.10 10.89
CA ILE A 195 -2.41 -9.46 11.39
C ILE A 195 -1.34 -9.55 12.48
N SER A 196 -1.46 -10.55 13.34
CA SER A 196 -0.54 -10.83 14.44
C SER A 196 0.84 -11.24 13.92
N ARG A 197 1.85 -11.20 14.81
CA ARG A 197 3.20 -11.68 14.48
C ARG A 197 3.17 -13.17 14.10
N GLY A 198 2.45 -13.98 14.88
CA GLY A 198 2.30 -15.42 14.62
C GLY A 198 1.74 -15.70 13.23
N ALA A 199 0.63 -15.05 12.84
CA ALA A 199 0.06 -15.23 11.51
C ALA A 199 1.03 -14.78 10.40
N HIS A 200 1.69 -13.63 10.57
CA HIS A 200 2.57 -13.06 9.56
C HIS A 200 3.85 -13.90 9.35
N GLU A 201 4.47 -14.39 10.43
CA GLU A 201 5.67 -15.21 10.35
C GLU A 201 5.36 -16.62 9.84
N THR A 202 4.22 -17.21 10.24
CA THR A 202 3.76 -18.51 9.72
C THR A 202 3.57 -18.50 8.19
N LEU A 203 2.98 -17.42 7.64
CA LEU A 203 2.87 -17.25 6.18
C LEU A 203 4.25 -17.18 5.51
N ALA A 204 5.20 -16.46 6.10
CA ALA A 204 6.54 -16.32 5.52
C ALA A 204 7.30 -17.65 5.51
N ILE A 205 7.30 -18.38 6.63
CA ILE A 205 7.97 -19.67 6.75
C ILE A 205 7.41 -20.66 5.71
N ALA A 206 6.08 -20.80 5.64
CA ALA A 206 5.43 -21.74 4.72
C ALA A 206 5.79 -21.43 3.25
N MET A 207 5.68 -20.16 2.84
CA MET A 207 5.97 -19.79 1.46
C MET A 207 7.46 -19.94 1.11
N ASN A 208 8.36 -19.66 2.05
CA ASN A 208 9.80 -19.86 1.85
C ASN A 208 10.14 -21.34 1.68
N ARG A 209 9.55 -22.23 2.50
CA ARG A 209 9.71 -23.69 2.34
C ARG A 209 9.20 -24.20 0.98
N LEU A 210 8.08 -23.65 0.51
CA LEU A 210 7.50 -23.98 -0.80
C LEU A 210 8.22 -23.32 -1.98
N GLN A 211 9.16 -22.40 -1.74
CA GLN A 211 9.75 -21.53 -2.77
C GLN A 211 8.70 -20.68 -3.52
N GLY A 212 7.53 -20.49 -2.91
CA GLY A 212 6.59 -19.45 -3.30
C GLY A 212 7.01 -18.11 -2.69
N LYS A 213 6.08 -17.16 -2.60
CA LYS A 213 6.40 -15.82 -2.06
C LYS A 213 5.43 -15.40 -0.97
N SER A 214 5.94 -14.72 0.04
CA SER A 214 5.11 -14.00 1.03
C SER A 214 5.38 -12.50 0.94
N ASN A 215 4.41 -11.71 1.36
CA ASN A 215 4.46 -10.26 1.24
C ASN A 215 4.24 -9.54 2.59
N THR A 216 5.16 -8.62 2.90
CA THR A 216 5.13 -7.82 4.15
C THR A 216 3.87 -6.97 4.36
N GLY A 217 3.19 -6.58 3.28
CA GLY A 217 2.24 -5.47 3.30
C GLY A 217 2.86 -4.15 3.77
N GLU A 218 2.02 -3.17 4.08
CA GLU A 218 2.45 -1.79 4.39
C GLU A 218 3.01 -1.61 5.81
N GLY A 219 3.36 -2.69 6.49
CA GLY A 219 3.62 -2.69 7.94
C GLY A 219 5.07 -2.50 8.35
N GLY A 220 6.00 -2.48 7.39
CA GLY A 220 7.42 -2.74 7.66
C GLY A 220 7.67 -4.22 7.98
N GLU A 221 8.93 -4.56 8.25
CA GLU A 221 9.32 -5.89 8.68
C GLU A 221 10.46 -5.80 9.69
N ASP A 222 10.37 -6.55 10.79
CA ASP A 222 11.40 -6.61 11.82
C ASP A 222 12.72 -7.14 11.23
N PRO A 223 13.84 -6.39 11.31
CA PRO A 223 15.14 -6.83 10.79
C PRO A 223 15.63 -8.16 11.35
N ALA A 224 15.19 -8.56 12.55
CA ALA A 224 15.52 -9.88 13.12
C ALA A 224 14.98 -11.05 12.27
N ARG A 225 14.05 -10.81 11.34
CA ARG A 225 13.53 -11.81 10.41
C ARG A 225 14.44 -12.04 9.20
N PHE A 226 15.41 -11.18 8.95
CA PHE A 226 16.30 -11.29 7.79
C PHE A 226 17.38 -12.36 8.00
N ILE A 227 17.61 -12.74 9.25
CA ILE A 227 18.52 -13.81 9.64
C ILE A 227 17.73 -15.12 9.66
N SER A 228 18.28 -16.16 9.01
CA SER A 228 17.72 -17.50 9.05
C SER A 228 17.72 -18.07 10.46
N MET A 229 16.69 -18.86 10.77
CA MET A 229 16.56 -19.53 12.05
C MET A 229 17.56 -20.70 12.16
N PRO A 230 17.89 -21.16 13.39
CA PRO A 230 18.79 -22.29 13.60
C PRO A 230 18.34 -23.60 12.93
N ASN A 231 17.03 -23.77 12.71
CA ASN A 231 16.45 -24.93 12.03
C ASN A 231 16.47 -24.82 10.49
N GLY A 232 17.01 -23.75 9.92
CA GLY A 232 17.05 -23.48 8.49
C GLY A 232 15.84 -22.72 7.92
N ASP A 233 14.78 -22.51 8.71
CA ASP A 233 13.64 -21.71 8.27
C ASP A 233 14.00 -20.24 8.14
N SER A 234 13.33 -19.56 7.19
CA SER A 234 13.40 -18.11 7.07
C SER A 234 12.05 -17.49 7.39
N ARG A 235 12.06 -16.48 8.25
CA ARG A 235 10.89 -15.64 8.55
C ARG A 235 10.82 -14.41 7.65
N ARG A 236 11.81 -14.19 6.79
CA ARG A 236 11.87 -13.04 5.87
C ARG A 236 10.78 -13.17 4.81
N SER A 237 10.02 -12.11 4.58
CA SER A 237 9.09 -12.08 3.45
C SER A 237 9.85 -11.79 2.16
N ALA A 238 9.62 -12.59 1.12
CA ALA A 238 10.28 -12.42 -0.19
C ALA A 238 9.89 -11.09 -0.88
N ILE A 239 8.63 -10.69 -0.74
CA ILE A 239 8.08 -9.45 -1.31
C ILE A 239 7.96 -8.38 -0.23
N LYS A 240 8.55 -7.22 -0.49
CA LYS A 240 8.49 -6.05 0.38
C LYS A 240 7.69 -4.94 -0.27
N GLN A 241 6.72 -4.40 0.44
CA GLN A 241 5.80 -3.42 -0.10
C GLN A 241 6.26 -2.00 0.20
N VAL A 242 6.26 -1.16 -0.83
CA VAL A 242 6.47 0.29 -0.77
C VAL A 242 5.11 0.95 -1.03
N ALA A 243 4.50 1.48 0.02
CA ALA A 243 3.18 2.11 0.00
C ALA A 243 3.24 3.57 0.47
N SER A 244 2.18 4.36 0.27
CA SER A 244 2.12 5.79 0.53
C SER A 244 2.51 6.23 1.95
N GLY A 245 2.37 5.36 2.95
CA GLY A 245 2.81 5.65 4.31
C GLY A 245 4.33 5.57 4.53
N ARG A 246 5.06 4.84 3.66
CA ARG A 246 6.49 4.48 3.82
C ARG A 246 6.86 3.90 5.20
N PHE A 247 5.90 3.27 5.88
CA PHE A 247 6.14 2.67 7.19
C PHE A 247 7.18 1.55 7.10
N GLY A 248 8.26 1.70 7.86
CA GLY A 248 9.34 0.70 7.94
C GLY A 248 10.12 0.48 6.64
N VAL A 249 10.03 1.41 5.68
CA VAL A 249 10.76 1.32 4.40
C VAL A 249 12.18 1.88 4.59
N THR A 250 13.07 1.09 5.18
CA THR A 250 14.50 1.43 5.37
C THR A 250 15.35 0.94 4.19
N THR A 251 16.56 1.45 4.01
CA THR A 251 17.52 0.89 3.05
C THR A 251 17.78 -0.60 3.33
N ASN A 252 17.94 -0.99 4.60
CA ASN A 252 18.10 -2.38 5.01
C ASN A 252 16.87 -3.25 4.70
N TYR A 253 15.67 -2.69 4.85
CA TYR A 253 14.42 -3.33 4.43
C TYR A 253 14.47 -3.57 2.91
N LEU A 254 14.76 -2.56 2.10
CA LEU A 254 14.74 -2.64 0.64
C LEU A 254 15.75 -3.67 0.07
N VAL A 255 16.95 -3.77 0.64
CA VAL A 255 17.97 -4.74 0.17
C VAL A 255 17.67 -6.18 0.56
N ASN A 256 16.81 -6.40 1.56
CA ASN A 256 16.42 -7.75 2.01
C ASN A 256 15.19 -8.30 1.27
N ALA A 257 14.95 -7.88 0.03
CA ALA A 257 13.80 -8.29 -0.79
C ALA A 257 14.25 -9.05 -2.05
N ASP A 258 13.43 -10.03 -2.48
CA ASP A 258 13.51 -10.61 -3.82
C ASP A 258 12.62 -9.83 -4.81
N GLU A 259 11.60 -9.15 -4.29
CA GLU A 259 10.71 -8.26 -5.02
C GLU A 259 10.29 -7.06 -4.17
N LEU A 260 10.31 -5.88 -4.79
CA LEU A 260 9.79 -4.64 -4.22
C LEU A 260 8.47 -4.28 -4.91
N GLN A 261 7.38 -4.29 -4.16
CA GLN A 261 6.04 -4.03 -4.67
C GLN A 261 5.60 -2.59 -4.37
N ILE A 262 5.44 -1.77 -5.41
CA ILE A 262 4.81 -0.46 -5.34
C ILE A 262 3.31 -0.65 -5.23
N LYS A 263 2.72 -0.22 -4.12
CA LYS A 263 1.28 -0.36 -3.87
C LYS A 263 0.52 0.91 -4.25
N ILE A 264 0.05 0.99 -5.49
CA ILE A 264 -0.83 2.08 -5.93
C ILE A 264 -2.20 1.98 -5.25
N ALA A 265 -2.78 0.79 -5.22
CA ALA A 265 -4.11 0.58 -4.64
C ALA A 265 -4.33 -0.85 -4.12
N GLN A 266 -5.48 -1.09 -3.50
CA GLN A 266 -5.96 -2.42 -3.13
C GLN A 266 -7.48 -2.53 -3.37
N GLY A 267 -7.96 -3.71 -3.74
CA GLY A 267 -9.36 -3.92 -4.14
C GLY A 267 -10.40 -3.52 -3.09
N ALA A 268 -10.11 -3.67 -1.80
CA ALA A 268 -11.05 -3.35 -0.73
C ALA A 268 -11.27 -1.84 -0.48
N LYS A 269 -10.38 -1.00 -1.03
CA LYS A 269 -10.43 0.47 -0.91
C LYS A 269 -9.55 1.16 -1.95
N PRO A 270 -9.91 1.09 -3.24
CA PRO A 270 -9.25 1.88 -4.27
C PRO A 270 -9.43 3.38 -4.00
N GLY A 271 -8.41 4.18 -4.33
CA GLY A 271 -8.39 5.62 -4.10
C GLY A 271 -8.20 6.04 -2.64
N GLU A 272 -7.78 5.13 -1.75
CA GLU A 272 -7.54 5.41 -0.33
C GLU A 272 -6.26 4.75 0.21
N GLY A 273 -5.72 5.30 1.29
CA GLY A 273 -4.55 4.76 1.98
C GLY A 273 -4.85 3.61 2.97
N GLY A 274 -3.78 2.94 3.40
CA GLY A 274 -3.79 1.99 4.51
C GLY A 274 -4.32 2.62 5.81
N GLN A 275 -5.00 1.81 6.64
CA GLN A 275 -5.52 2.25 7.94
C GLN A 275 -5.15 1.22 9.00
N LEU A 276 -4.57 1.68 10.09
CA LEU A 276 -4.34 0.88 11.29
C LEU A 276 -4.86 1.67 12.51
N PRO A 277 -5.93 1.21 13.18
CA PRO A 277 -6.44 1.85 14.38
C PRO A 277 -5.39 1.96 15.48
N GLY A 278 -5.35 3.08 16.20
CA GLY A 278 -4.33 3.36 17.22
C GLY A 278 -4.24 2.32 18.33
N HIS A 279 -5.36 1.69 18.71
CA HIS A 279 -5.36 0.60 19.69
C HIS A 279 -4.75 -0.72 19.19
N LYS A 280 -4.39 -0.81 17.90
CA LYS A 280 -3.55 -1.87 17.33
C LYS A 280 -2.09 -1.45 17.18
N VAL A 281 -1.74 -0.21 17.46
CA VAL A 281 -0.36 0.29 17.37
C VAL A 281 0.33 0.04 18.71
N SER A 282 0.66 -1.24 18.97
CA SER A 282 1.45 -1.64 20.13
C SER A 282 2.88 -1.10 20.06
N ALA A 283 3.66 -1.22 21.14
CA ALA A 283 5.05 -0.77 21.16
C ALA A 283 5.90 -1.41 20.05
N ILE A 284 5.71 -2.71 19.81
CA ILE A 284 6.41 -3.45 18.75
C ILE A 284 5.98 -2.95 17.37
N ILE A 285 4.68 -2.74 17.12
CA ILE A 285 4.21 -2.18 15.85
C ILE A 285 4.76 -0.78 15.62
N ALA A 286 4.76 0.05 16.66
CA ALA A 286 5.30 1.39 16.59
C ALA A 286 6.79 1.39 16.25
N GLN A 287 7.56 0.48 16.87
CA GLN A 287 8.97 0.29 16.57
C GLN A 287 9.20 -0.13 15.11
N THR A 288 8.49 -1.15 14.62
CA THR A 288 8.65 -1.62 13.23
C THR A 288 8.27 -0.56 12.19
N ARG A 289 7.35 0.34 12.55
CA ARG A 289 6.88 1.42 11.67
C ARG A 289 7.56 2.77 11.91
N TYR A 290 8.52 2.85 12.83
CA TYR A 290 9.18 4.08 13.24
C TYR A 290 8.18 5.20 13.61
N THR A 291 7.18 4.84 14.44
CA THR A 291 6.13 5.75 14.90
C THR A 291 5.96 5.71 16.42
N THR A 292 4.93 6.38 16.93
CA THR A 292 4.60 6.42 18.36
C THR A 292 3.51 5.39 18.71
N PRO A 293 3.67 4.61 19.81
CA PRO A 293 2.64 3.68 20.27
C PRO A 293 1.29 4.36 20.53
N GLY A 294 0.19 3.70 20.15
CA GLY A 294 -1.17 4.18 20.40
C GLY A 294 -1.73 5.20 19.40
N VAL A 295 -0.89 5.77 18.52
CA VAL A 295 -1.32 6.75 17.51
C VAL A 295 -1.97 6.05 16.33
N THR A 296 -3.12 6.54 15.87
CA THR A 296 -3.79 5.96 14.68
C THR A 296 -3.00 6.27 13.41
N LEU A 297 -2.74 5.26 12.60
CA LEU A 297 -2.00 5.41 11.35
C LEU A 297 -2.95 5.38 10.15
N ILE A 298 -3.15 6.56 9.56
CA ILE A 298 -3.83 6.73 8.29
C ILE A 298 -2.78 7.14 7.27
N SER A 299 -2.58 6.28 6.28
CA SER A 299 -1.66 6.59 5.18
C SER A 299 -2.31 7.61 4.24
N PRO A 300 -1.52 8.50 3.62
CA PRO A 300 -2.05 9.36 2.57
C PRO A 300 -2.68 8.49 1.45
N PRO A 301 -3.75 8.94 0.79
CA PRO A 301 -4.29 8.21 -0.36
C PRO A 301 -3.27 8.07 -1.51
N PRO A 302 -2.59 9.13 -1.98
CA PRO A 302 -1.58 8.99 -3.02
C PRO A 302 -0.20 8.67 -2.44
N HIS A 303 0.65 8.11 -3.29
CA HIS A 303 2.09 8.25 -3.14
C HIS A 303 2.47 9.69 -3.49
N HIS A 304 3.10 10.42 -2.57
CA HIS A 304 3.45 11.82 -2.83
C HIS A 304 4.64 12.02 -3.78
N ASP A 305 5.27 10.91 -4.16
CA ASP A 305 6.30 10.77 -5.20
C ASP A 305 5.77 10.05 -6.45
N ILE A 306 4.45 9.96 -6.62
CA ILE A 306 3.78 9.44 -7.82
C ILE A 306 2.54 10.29 -8.12
N TYR A 307 2.71 11.35 -8.91
CA TYR A 307 1.58 12.15 -9.41
C TYR A 307 1.32 11.94 -10.91
N SER A 308 2.20 11.21 -11.57
CA SER A 308 2.17 10.94 -13.00
C SER A 308 2.83 9.58 -13.30
N ILE A 309 2.82 9.17 -14.58
CA ILE A 309 3.43 7.91 -14.98
C ILE A 309 4.95 7.98 -14.98
N GLU A 310 5.51 9.15 -15.26
CA GLU A 310 6.94 9.44 -15.19
C GLU A 310 7.46 9.44 -13.76
N ASP A 311 6.65 9.86 -12.78
CA ASP A 311 6.98 9.72 -11.36
C ASP A 311 6.99 8.26 -10.90
N LEU A 312 6.03 7.45 -11.40
CA LEU A 312 6.06 6.00 -11.15
C LEU A 312 7.32 5.37 -11.73
N ALA A 313 7.69 5.74 -12.95
CA ALA A 313 8.95 5.29 -13.57
C ALA A 313 10.17 5.74 -12.75
N GLN A 314 10.14 6.94 -12.16
CA GLN A 314 11.18 7.42 -11.25
C GLN A 314 11.26 6.57 -9.98
N LEU A 315 10.14 6.21 -9.34
CA LEU A 315 10.17 5.32 -8.17
C LEU A 315 10.64 3.91 -8.54
N ILE A 316 10.24 3.37 -9.70
CA ILE A 316 10.76 2.07 -10.19
C ILE A 316 12.28 2.14 -10.32
N PHE A 317 12.79 3.22 -10.93
CA PHE A 317 14.21 3.46 -11.05
C PHE A 317 14.89 3.57 -9.67
N ASP A 318 14.31 4.33 -8.72
CA ASP A 318 14.85 4.47 -7.37
C ASP A 318 15.00 3.13 -6.64
N LEU A 319 13.95 2.30 -6.69
CA LEU A 319 13.91 0.99 -6.03
C LEU A 319 14.87 0.00 -6.69
N ARG A 320 15.01 0.06 -8.01
CA ARG A 320 15.96 -0.76 -8.75
C ARG A 320 17.41 -0.36 -8.46
N ASN A 321 17.68 0.92 -8.24
CA ASN A 321 19.01 1.41 -7.89
C ASN A 321 19.44 0.93 -6.49
N VAL A 322 18.57 1.05 -5.48
CA VAL A 322 18.90 0.60 -4.12
C VAL A 322 19.01 -0.93 -4.00
N ASN A 323 18.23 -1.69 -4.77
CA ASN A 323 18.35 -3.15 -4.84
C ASN A 323 18.32 -3.64 -6.30
N PRO A 324 19.49 -3.74 -6.96
CA PRO A 324 19.59 -4.19 -8.36
C PRO A 324 19.17 -5.64 -8.59
N HIS A 325 19.06 -6.45 -7.53
CA HIS A 325 18.68 -7.86 -7.62
C HIS A 325 17.17 -8.07 -7.53
N ALA A 326 16.44 -7.19 -6.84
CA ALA A 326 15.00 -7.33 -6.67
C ALA A 326 14.21 -7.00 -7.94
N ARG A 327 13.16 -7.77 -8.20
CA ARG A 327 12.13 -7.39 -9.19
C ARG A 327 11.32 -6.22 -8.67
N ILE A 328 10.85 -5.34 -9.54
CA ILE A 328 9.91 -4.28 -9.18
C ILE A 328 8.51 -4.65 -9.67
N SER A 329 7.55 -4.76 -8.75
CA SER A 329 6.15 -5.01 -9.08
C SER A 329 5.24 -3.83 -8.76
N VAL A 330 4.17 -3.66 -9.53
CA VAL A 330 3.18 -2.59 -9.32
C VAL A 330 1.81 -3.22 -9.08
N LYS A 331 1.22 -2.92 -7.92
CA LYS A 331 -0.10 -3.38 -7.52
C LYS A 331 -1.17 -2.36 -7.90
N LEU A 332 -1.98 -2.71 -8.90
CA LEU A 332 -3.14 -1.98 -9.40
C LEU A 332 -4.44 -2.67 -8.96
N VAL A 333 -5.56 -2.01 -9.18
CA VAL A 333 -6.90 -2.57 -8.97
C VAL A 333 -7.64 -2.59 -10.30
N SER A 334 -8.44 -3.64 -10.51
CA SER A 334 -9.32 -3.75 -11.66
C SER A 334 -10.34 -2.61 -11.69
N GLU A 335 -10.29 -1.83 -12.77
CA GLU A 335 -11.26 -0.81 -13.19
C GLU A 335 -11.15 -0.61 -14.70
N ILE A 336 -12.13 0.02 -15.36
CA ILE A 336 -11.98 0.41 -16.77
C ILE A 336 -10.74 1.29 -16.97
N GLY A 337 -9.96 0.98 -18.01
CA GLY A 337 -8.76 1.74 -18.36
C GLY A 337 -7.48 1.24 -17.68
N VAL A 338 -7.58 0.27 -16.76
CA VAL A 338 -6.40 -0.32 -16.10
C VAL A 338 -5.42 -0.91 -17.10
N GLY A 339 -5.87 -1.40 -18.27
CA GLY A 339 -4.97 -1.90 -19.31
C GLY A 339 -4.08 -0.82 -19.90
N THR A 340 -4.60 0.41 -20.04
CA THR A 340 -3.83 1.58 -20.50
C THR A 340 -2.79 1.98 -19.46
N VAL A 341 -3.19 2.01 -18.18
CA VAL A 341 -2.26 2.26 -17.07
C VAL A 341 -1.16 1.20 -17.04
N ALA A 342 -1.51 -0.08 -17.20
CA ALA A 342 -0.56 -1.19 -17.23
C ALA A 342 0.45 -1.08 -18.38
N ALA A 343 0.04 -0.58 -19.56
CA ALA A 343 0.97 -0.30 -20.65
C ALA A 343 1.98 0.81 -20.27
N GLY A 344 1.53 1.86 -19.60
CA GLY A 344 2.41 2.88 -19.01
C GLY A 344 3.38 2.30 -17.98
N VAL A 345 2.89 1.44 -17.09
CA VAL A 345 3.69 0.75 -16.06
C VAL A 345 4.78 -0.12 -16.68
N ALA A 346 4.45 -0.88 -17.74
CA ALA A 346 5.42 -1.69 -18.47
C ALA A 346 6.50 -0.83 -19.18
N LYS A 347 6.12 0.34 -19.71
CA LYS A 347 7.06 1.32 -20.30
C LYS A 347 7.91 2.02 -19.22
N GLY A 348 7.39 2.14 -18.00
CA GLY A 348 8.13 2.58 -16.81
C GLY A 348 9.08 1.53 -16.22
N HIS A 349 9.33 0.43 -16.95
CA HIS A 349 10.26 -0.64 -16.59
C HIS A 349 9.88 -1.51 -15.38
N ALA A 350 8.61 -1.57 -14.97
CA ALA A 350 8.20 -2.59 -14.00
C ALA A 350 8.45 -4.01 -14.55
N ASP A 351 8.76 -4.96 -13.68
CA ASP A 351 8.98 -6.37 -14.03
C ASP A 351 7.70 -7.21 -13.89
N MET A 352 6.76 -6.78 -13.04
CA MET A 352 5.50 -7.48 -12.77
C MET A 352 4.36 -6.50 -12.47
N ILE A 353 3.16 -6.81 -12.95
CA ILE A 353 1.94 -6.04 -12.67
C ILE A 353 0.93 -6.96 -11.98
N LEU A 354 0.47 -6.55 -10.80
CA LEU A 354 -0.59 -7.23 -10.07
C LEU A 354 -1.91 -6.49 -10.31
N ILE A 355 -2.92 -7.21 -10.82
CA ILE A 355 -4.30 -6.73 -10.89
C ILE A 355 -5.11 -7.33 -9.73
N SER A 356 -5.53 -6.49 -8.80
CA SER A 356 -6.41 -6.89 -7.70
C SER A 356 -7.89 -6.74 -8.04
N GLY A 357 -8.69 -7.76 -7.72
CA GLY A 357 -10.16 -7.68 -7.76
C GLY A 357 -10.75 -6.91 -6.59
N CYS A 358 -11.95 -6.34 -6.77
CA CYS A 358 -12.71 -5.60 -5.74
C CYS A 358 -13.05 -6.43 -4.50
N ASP A 359 -13.07 -7.75 -4.63
CA ASP A 359 -13.38 -8.70 -3.59
C ASP A 359 -12.20 -8.96 -2.62
N GLY A 360 -11.04 -8.32 -2.84
CA GLY A 360 -9.88 -8.39 -1.96
C GLY A 360 -10.20 -8.10 -0.47
N GLY A 361 -9.50 -8.80 0.43
CA GLY A 361 -9.67 -8.62 1.87
C GLY A 361 -9.06 -7.32 2.41
N THR A 362 -9.45 -6.93 3.63
CA THR A 362 -8.83 -5.82 4.38
C THR A 362 -9.00 -5.99 5.89
N GLY A 363 -8.00 -5.55 6.67
CA GLY A 363 -8.12 -5.48 8.13
C GLY A 363 -8.96 -4.30 8.62
N ALA A 364 -8.99 -3.19 7.86
CA ALA A 364 -9.75 -1.99 8.17
C ALA A 364 -10.00 -1.15 6.89
N SER A 365 -11.28 -0.86 6.61
CA SER A 365 -11.72 -0.04 5.48
C SER A 365 -13.14 0.47 5.72
N PRO A 366 -13.53 1.64 5.16
CA PRO A 366 -14.93 2.03 5.11
C PRO A 366 -15.77 0.99 4.36
N LEU A 367 -16.96 0.69 4.88
CA LEU A 367 -17.89 -0.26 4.26
C LEU A 367 -18.31 0.17 2.86
N SER A 368 -18.43 1.48 2.60
CA SER A 368 -18.75 2.01 1.28
C SER A 368 -17.70 1.61 0.24
N SER A 369 -16.41 1.65 0.59
CA SER A 369 -15.33 1.29 -0.32
C SER A 369 -15.25 -0.21 -0.57
N ILE A 370 -15.48 -1.03 0.47
CA ILE A 370 -15.52 -2.50 0.32
C ILE A 370 -16.64 -2.93 -0.65
N LYS A 371 -17.76 -2.20 -0.69
CA LYS A 371 -18.94 -2.58 -1.47
C LYS A 371 -19.07 -1.89 -2.82
N HIS A 372 -18.45 -0.73 -3.01
CA HIS A 372 -18.76 0.15 -4.14
C HIS A 372 -17.52 0.70 -4.86
N ALA A 373 -16.33 0.16 -4.64
CA ALA A 373 -15.13 0.61 -5.33
C ALA A 373 -14.29 -0.57 -5.87
N GLY A 374 -13.79 -0.43 -7.09
CA GLY A 374 -13.10 -1.47 -7.85
C GLY A 374 -14.05 -2.44 -8.54
N LEU A 375 -13.50 -3.31 -9.39
CA LEU A 375 -14.24 -4.33 -10.14
C LEU A 375 -13.67 -5.74 -10.01
N PRO A 376 -14.41 -6.78 -10.45
CA PRO A 376 -13.91 -8.14 -10.53
C PRO A 376 -12.59 -8.21 -11.31
N TRP A 377 -11.66 -9.06 -10.88
CA TRP A 377 -10.35 -9.16 -11.51
C TRP A 377 -10.44 -9.74 -12.91
N GLU A 378 -11.48 -10.52 -13.25
CA GLU A 378 -11.68 -11.08 -14.58
C GLU A 378 -11.71 -9.99 -15.67
N LEU A 379 -12.28 -8.82 -15.34
CA LEU A 379 -12.34 -7.67 -16.23
C LEU A 379 -10.98 -6.98 -16.38
N GLY A 380 -10.36 -6.60 -15.27
CA GLY A 380 -9.09 -5.86 -15.29
C GLY A 380 -7.92 -6.71 -15.79
N LEU A 381 -7.90 -8.01 -15.46
CA LEU A 381 -6.86 -8.93 -15.90
C LEU A 381 -6.91 -9.15 -17.41
N SER A 382 -8.10 -9.43 -17.95
CA SER A 382 -8.27 -9.63 -19.40
C SER A 382 -7.95 -8.35 -20.17
N GLU A 383 -8.44 -7.19 -19.72
CA GLU A 383 -8.12 -5.89 -20.34
C GLU A 383 -6.60 -5.61 -20.33
N THR A 384 -5.94 -5.88 -19.20
CA THR A 384 -4.49 -5.71 -19.05
C THR A 384 -3.72 -6.64 -19.99
N HIS A 385 -4.06 -7.93 -20.01
CA HIS A 385 -3.44 -8.90 -20.89
C HIS A 385 -3.60 -8.49 -22.36
N GLN A 386 -4.84 -8.20 -22.78
CA GLN A 386 -5.16 -7.82 -24.15
C GLN A 386 -4.42 -6.55 -24.58
N THR A 387 -4.42 -5.51 -23.73
CA THR A 387 -3.77 -4.23 -24.05
C THR A 387 -2.26 -4.39 -24.17
N LEU A 388 -1.62 -5.14 -23.28
CA LEU A 388 -0.18 -5.39 -23.35
C LEU A 388 0.23 -6.21 -24.57
N VAL A 389 -0.60 -7.17 -25.00
CA VAL A 389 -0.37 -7.95 -26.22
C VAL A 389 -0.50 -7.06 -27.45
N LEU A 390 -1.56 -6.25 -27.53
CA LEU A 390 -1.79 -5.31 -28.64
C LEU A 390 -0.67 -4.29 -28.82
N ASN A 391 0.06 -3.96 -27.74
CA ASN A 391 1.17 -2.99 -27.76
C ASN A 391 2.57 -3.63 -27.79
N ASP A 392 2.69 -4.95 -27.93
CA ASP A 392 3.97 -5.69 -27.84
C ASP A 392 4.80 -5.37 -26.57
N LEU A 393 4.07 -5.26 -25.45
CA LEU A 393 4.63 -5.04 -24.11
C LEU A 393 4.50 -6.28 -23.22
N ARG A 394 3.64 -7.24 -23.59
CA ARG A 394 3.34 -8.42 -22.76
C ARG A 394 4.54 -9.31 -22.46
N SER A 395 5.53 -9.33 -23.36
CA SER A 395 6.79 -10.07 -23.20
C SER A 395 7.69 -9.55 -22.07
N ARG A 396 7.49 -8.31 -21.63
CA ARG A 396 8.38 -7.58 -20.71
C ARG A 396 7.95 -7.66 -19.24
N VAL A 397 6.70 -8.02 -18.98
CA VAL A 397 6.11 -7.99 -17.65
C VAL A 397 5.39 -9.30 -17.34
N ARG A 398 5.57 -9.81 -16.12
CA ARG A 398 4.69 -10.87 -15.59
C ARG A 398 3.38 -10.26 -15.12
N LEU A 399 2.27 -10.98 -15.27
CA LEU A 399 0.99 -10.60 -14.67
C LEU A 399 0.69 -11.47 -13.46
N GLN A 400 0.37 -10.83 -12.35
CA GLN A 400 -0.19 -11.48 -11.16
C GLN A 400 -1.65 -11.06 -11.01
N THR A 401 -2.49 -11.93 -10.46
CA THR A 401 -3.84 -11.55 -10.04
C THR A 401 -4.12 -12.00 -8.61
N ASP A 402 -4.89 -11.21 -7.87
CA ASP A 402 -5.47 -11.57 -6.58
C ASP A 402 -6.93 -11.10 -6.50
N GLY A 403 -7.66 -11.55 -5.48
CA GLY A 403 -9.09 -11.27 -5.33
C GLY A 403 -9.87 -12.55 -5.08
N GLN A 404 -9.98 -12.90 -3.79
CA GLN A 404 -10.64 -14.12 -3.32
C GLN A 404 -10.34 -15.37 -4.15
N MET A 405 -9.07 -15.60 -4.46
CA MET A 405 -8.61 -16.84 -5.09
C MET A 405 -8.56 -17.94 -4.02
N ARG A 406 -9.21 -19.08 -4.31
CA ARG A 406 -9.48 -20.15 -3.33
C ARG A 406 -9.07 -21.53 -3.80
N THR A 407 -9.29 -21.81 -5.08
CA THR A 407 -9.19 -23.17 -5.66
C THR A 407 -8.27 -23.21 -6.87
N GLY A 408 -7.90 -24.42 -7.31
CA GLY A 408 -7.20 -24.64 -8.56
C GLY A 408 -8.00 -24.18 -9.78
N LYS A 409 -9.34 -24.30 -9.75
CA LYS A 409 -10.20 -23.77 -10.82
C LYS A 409 -10.06 -22.24 -10.98
N ASP A 410 -10.00 -21.48 -9.88
CA ASP A 410 -9.76 -20.03 -9.95
C ASP A 410 -8.44 -19.73 -10.67
N VAL A 411 -7.38 -20.49 -10.35
CA VAL A 411 -6.04 -20.33 -10.95
C VAL A 411 -6.03 -20.66 -12.44
N ILE A 412 -6.70 -21.74 -12.86
CA ILE A 412 -6.81 -22.13 -14.27
C ILE A 412 -7.51 -21.03 -15.08
N ILE A 413 -8.63 -20.50 -14.58
CA ILE A 413 -9.35 -19.42 -15.25
C ILE A 413 -8.49 -18.15 -15.31
N ALA A 414 -7.82 -17.79 -14.21
CA ALA A 414 -6.90 -16.66 -14.19
C ALA A 414 -5.75 -16.83 -15.21
N SER A 415 -5.20 -18.04 -15.34
CA SER A 415 -4.17 -18.38 -16.34
C SER A 415 -4.69 -18.10 -17.75
N MET A 416 -5.87 -18.63 -18.08
CA MET A 416 -6.51 -18.47 -19.39
C MET A 416 -6.84 -17.01 -19.71
N LEU A 417 -7.13 -16.18 -18.71
CA LEU A 417 -7.33 -14.74 -18.85
C LEU A 417 -6.02 -13.94 -18.88
N GLY A 418 -4.87 -14.58 -18.64
CA GLY A 418 -3.55 -14.01 -18.92
C GLY A 418 -2.59 -13.87 -17.73
N ALA A 419 -2.97 -14.32 -16.52
CA ALA A 419 -2.10 -14.30 -15.34
C ALA A 419 -1.02 -15.39 -15.39
N GLU A 420 0.07 -15.15 -14.66
CA GLU A 420 1.22 -16.05 -14.51
C GLU A 420 1.55 -16.35 -13.05
N GLU A 421 1.18 -15.44 -12.14
CA GLU A 421 1.34 -15.59 -10.70
C GLU A 421 -0.01 -15.36 -10.00
N TYR A 422 -0.19 -15.94 -8.82
CA TYR A 422 -1.49 -16.08 -8.18
C TYR A 422 -1.41 -15.71 -6.69
N GLY A 423 -2.13 -14.64 -6.29
CA GLY A 423 -2.18 -14.15 -4.91
C GLY A 423 -3.30 -14.77 -4.07
N PHE A 424 -2.95 -15.40 -2.95
CA PHE A 424 -3.87 -15.98 -1.97
C PHE A 424 -3.79 -15.22 -0.64
N CYS A 425 -4.92 -14.66 -0.18
CA CYS A 425 -4.97 -13.86 1.04
C CYS A 425 -5.90 -14.49 2.08
N THR A 426 -7.21 -14.33 1.87
CA THR A 426 -8.23 -14.76 2.84
C THR A 426 -8.21 -16.27 3.07
N ALA A 427 -8.05 -17.08 2.02
CA ALA A 427 -7.94 -18.54 2.16
C ALA A 427 -6.73 -18.93 3.03
N ALA A 428 -5.57 -18.30 2.82
CA ALA A 428 -4.38 -18.54 3.66
C ALA A 428 -4.62 -18.15 5.12
N LEU A 429 -5.29 -17.02 5.40
CA LEU A 429 -5.66 -16.66 6.77
C LEU A 429 -6.69 -17.60 7.40
N ILE A 430 -7.62 -18.16 6.61
CA ILE A 430 -8.58 -19.18 7.06
C ILE A 430 -7.83 -20.45 7.46
N VAL A 431 -6.89 -20.91 6.64
CA VAL A 431 -6.00 -22.05 6.96
C VAL A 431 -5.19 -21.79 8.24
N CYS A 432 -4.78 -20.55 8.49
CA CYS A 432 -4.14 -20.17 9.75
C CYS A 432 -5.10 -20.06 10.96
N GLY A 433 -6.42 -20.24 10.77
CA GLY A 433 -7.42 -20.28 11.84
C GLY A 433 -8.50 -19.20 11.78
N CYS A 434 -8.51 -18.31 10.78
CA CYS A 434 -9.56 -17.29 10.66
C CYS A 434 -10.94 -17.92 10.47
N VAL A 435 -11.90 -17.51 11.29
CA VAL A 435 -13.32 -17.96 11.26
C VAL A 435 -14.28 -16.91 10.70
N MET A 436 -13.77 -15.91 9.97
CA MET A 436 -14.55 -14.90 9.25
C MET A 436 -15.53 -14.05 10.11
N LEU A 437 -15.17 -13.75 11.36
CA LEU A 437 -15.96 -12.85 12.23
C LEU A 437 -16.05 -11.41 11.74
N ARG A 438 -15.11 -10.96 10.89
CA ARG A 438 -15.00 -9.58 10.36
C ARG A 438 -14.75 -8.50 11.42
N HIS A 439 -14.18 -8.86 12.57
CA HIS A 439 -13.79 -7.94 13.64
C HIS A 439 -12.31 -7.49 13.60
N CYS A 440 -11.64 -7.65 12.45
CA CYS A 440 -10.19 -7.42 12.32
C CYS A 440 -9.72 -6.03 12.78
N HIS A 441 -10.57 -5.01 12.61
CA HIS A 441 -10.33 -3.62 13.00
C HIS A 441 -10.51 -3.35 14.50
N LEU A 442 -11.22 -4.23 15.22
CA LEU A 442 -11.56 -4.05 16.63
C LEU A 442 -10.47 -4.56 17.59
N ASN A 443 -9.44 -5.24 17.08
CA ASN A 443 -8.36 -5.86 17.87
C ASN A 443 -8.82 -7.02 18.79
N ASN A 444 -10.02 -7.54 18.61
CA ASN A 444 -10.60 -8.59 19.46
C ASN A 444 -10.76 -9.94 18.71
N CYS A 445 -9.81 -10.24 17.81
CA CYS A 445 -9.81 -11.50 17.07
C CYS A 445 -9.67 -12.70 18.03
N SER A 446 -10.74 -13.48 18.19
CA SER A 446 -10.84 -14.58 19.17
C SER A 446 -9.86 -15.74 18.93
N VAL A 447 -9.28 -15.82 17.74
CA VAL A 447 -8.37 -16.88 17.26
C VAL A 447 -6.94 -16.39 17.02
N GLY A 448 -6.59 -15.20 17.50
CA GLY A 448 -5.20 -14.71 17.44
C GLY A 448 -4.64 -14.34 16.06
N VAL A 449 -5.46 -14.33 14.99
CA VAL A 449 -5.01 -14.00 13.62
C VAL A 449 -4.88 -12.49 13.39
N ALA A 450 -5.94 -11.71 13.65
CA ALA A 450 -6.02 -10.29 13.29
C ALA A 450 -6.04 -9.36 14.52
N THR A 451 -5.10 -9.57 15.45
CA THR A 451 -5.00 -8.83 16.72
C THR A 451 -3.55 -8.56 17.12
N GLN A 452 -3.36 -7.47 17.87
CA GLN A 452 -2.13 -7.10 18.57
C GLN A 452 -2.27 -7.21 20.10
N ASP A 453 -3.42 -7.66 20.58
CA ASP A 453 -3.61 -8.01 21.99
C ASP A 453 -2.83 -9.29 22.32
N GLU A 454 -1.99 -9.24 23.35
CA GLU A 454 -1.09 -10.34 23.71
C GLU A 454 -1.86 -11.59 24.15
N MET A 455 -2.91 -11.43 24.96
CA MET A 455 -3.73 -12.55 25.44
C MET A 455 -4.41 -13.29 24.28
N LEU A 456 -4.94 -12.53 23.31
CA LEU A 456 -5.59 -13.13 22.15
C LEU A 456 -4.59 -13.74 21.18
N GLN A 457 -3.37 -13.21 21.08
CA GLN A 457 -2.31 -13.80 20.25
C GLN A 457 -1.89 -15.19 20.74
N HIS A 458 -1.95 -15.47 22.05
CA HIS A 458 -1.71 -16.83 22.59
C HIS A 458 -2.72 -17.87 22.11
N ARG A 459 -3.87 -17.46 21.54
CA ARG A 459 -4.86 -18.36 20.95
C ARG A 459 -4.57 -18.72 19.50
N PHE A 460 -3.52 -18.16 18.90
CA PHE A 460 -3.13 -18.47 17.53
C PHE A 460 -2.55 -19.88 17.45
N THR A 461 -3.16 -20.74 16.62
CA THR A 461 -2.77 -22.16 16.46
C THR A 461 -2.32 -22.50 15.04
N GLY A 462 -2.27 -21.53 14.14
CA GLY A 462 -1.89 -21.73 12.75
C GLY A 462 -0.42 -22.14 12.60
N LYS A 463 -0.15 -23.15 11.78
CA LYS A 463 1.21 -23.68 11.55
C LYS A 463 1.60 -23.61 10.07
N PRO A 464 2.90 -23.49 9.75
CA PRO A 464 3.37 -23.49 8.36
C PRO A 464 2.91 -24.72 7.57
N GLU A 465 2.88 -25.89 8.21
CA GLU A 465 2.53 -27.17 7.57
C GLU A 465 1.10 -27.16 7.03
N HIS A 466 0.17 -26.46 7.70
CA HIS A 466 -1.21 -26.36 7.23
C HIS A 466 -1.29 -25.58 5.91
N LEU A 467 -0.50 -24.51 5.78
CA LEU A 467 -0.41 -23.73 4.54
C LEU A 467 0.28 -24.54 3.44
N GLU A 468 1.33 -25.28 3.78
CA GLU A 468 2.02 -26.18 2.86
C GLU A 468 1.05 -27.20 2.26
N ASN A 469 0.24 -27.85 3.11
CA ASN A 469 -0.82 -28.76 2.66
C ASN A 469 -1.81 -28.06 1.72
N TYR A 470 -2.35 -26.91 2.12
CA TYR A 470 -3.31 -26.17 1.29
C TYR A 470 -2.76 -25.82 -0.10
N PHE A 471 -1.55 -25.25 -0.18
CA PHE A 471 -0.96 -24.89 -1.48
C PHE A 471 -0.61 -26.11 -2.32
N ARG A 472 -0.20 -27.22 -1.71
CA ARG A 472 -0.02 -28.50 -2.42
C ARG A 472 -1.34 -29.05 -2.95
N PHE A 473 -2.44 -28.91 -2.22
CA PHE A 473 -3.78 -29.30 -2.70
C PHE A 473 -4.24 -28.46 -3.89
N VAL A 474 -4.09 -27.14 -3.81
CA VAL A 474 -4.41 -26.23 -4.93
C VAL A 474 -3.57 -26.61 -6.16
N ALA A 475 -2.27 -26.84 -5.98
CA ALA A 475 -1.38 -27.26 -7.07
C ALA A 475 -1.74 -28.63 -7.63
N GLN A 476 -2.14 -29.59 -6.80
CA GLN A 476 -2.58 -30.91 -7.24
C GLN A 476 -3.91 -30.82 -8.02
N GLU A 477 -4.88 -30.02 -7.57
CA GLU A 477 -6.12 -29.75 -8.33
C GLU A 477 -5.81 -29.12 -9.70
N ILE A 478 -4.86 -28.18 -9.76
CA ILE A 478 -4.40 -27.60 -11.03
C ILE A 478 -3.82 -28.68 -11.94
N ARG A 479 -3.03 -29.63 -11.41
CA ARG A 479 -2.47 -30.74 -12.21
C ARG A 479 -3.57 -31.64 -12.76
N GLU A 480 -4.56 -31.98 -11.94
CA GLU A 480 -5.71 -32.79 -12.36
C GLU A 480 -6.51 -32.08 -13.46
N LEU A 481 -6.75 -30.77 -13.31
CA LEU A 481 -7.42 -29.96 -14.33
C LEU A 481 -6.58 -29.90 -15.61
N MET A 482 -5.28 -29.60 -15.54
CA MET A 482 -4.39 -29.56 -16.71
C MET A 482 -4.33 -30.91 -17.44
N ALA A 483 -4.25 -32.02 -16.69
CA ALA A 483 -4.29 -33.37 -17.25
C ALA A 483 -5.57 -33.61 -18.05
N SER A 484 -6.72 -33.22 -17.51
CA SER A 484 -8.03 -33.33 -18.19
C SER A 484 -8.15 -32.45 -19.44
N LEU A 485 -7.37 -31.37 -19.51
CA LEU A 485 -7.32 -30.46 -20.66
C LEU A 485 -6.29 -30.89 -21.72
N GLY A 486 -5.43 -31.86 -21.40
CA GLY A 486 -4.34 -32.27 -22.29
C GLY A 486 -3.15 -31.31 -22.30
N VAL A 487 -2.94 -30.55 -21.21
CA VAL A 487 -1.95 -29.48 -21.12
C VAL A 487 -0.86 -29.86 -20.10
N ARG A 488 0.42 -29.64 -20.45
CA ARG A 488 1.55 -30.11 -19.61
C ARG A 488 2.07 -29.08 -18.62
N SER A 489 1.81 -27.80 -18.88
CA SER A 489 2.29 -26.71 -18.02
C SER A 489 1.31 -25.54 -17.93
N LEU A 490 1.33 -24.81 -16.81
CA LEU A 490 0.55 -23.58 -16.62
C LEU A 490 0.86 -22.54 -17.69
N THR A 491 2.10 -22.53 -18.21
CA THR A 491 2.51 -21.57 -19.24
C THR A 491 1.73 -21.76 -20.54
N GLU A 492 1.38 -22.99 -20.89
CA GLU A 492 0.57 -23.30 -22.08
C GLU A 492 -0.87 -22.79 -21.98
N LEU A 493 -1.37 -22.52 -20.77
CA LEU A 493 -2.71 -21.97 -20.53
C LEU A 493 -2.76 -20.45 -20.64
N ILE A 494 -1.63 -19.74 -20.54
CA ILE A 494 -1.63 -18.28 -20.44
C ILE A 494 -2.28 -17.67 -21.69
N GLY A 495 -3.39 -16.94 -21.49
CA GLY A 495 -4.12 -16.28 -22.59
C GLY A 495 -4.92 -17.23 -23.50
N ARG A 496 -5.09 -18.51 -23.13
CA ARG A 496 -5.91 -19.49 -23.87
C ARG A 496 -7.40 -19.34 -23.57
N THR A 497 -7.96 -18.17 -23.84
CA THR A 497 -9.40 -17.91 -23.68
C THR A 497 -10.27 -18.80 -24.56
N ASP A 498 -9.71 -19.38 -25.63
CA ASP A 498 -10.38 -20.36 -26.50
C ASP A 498 -10.82 -21.64 -25.78
N LEU A 499 -10.24 -21.95 -24.61
CA LEU A 499 -10.61 -23.09 -23.78
C LEU A 499 -11.76 -22.80 -22.81
N LEU A 500 -12.24 -21.55 -22.73
CA LEU A 500 -13.34 -21.14 -21.89
C LEU A 500 -14.65 -21.11 -22.68
N ARG A 501 -15.77 -21.49 -22.04
CA ARG A 501 -17.13 -21.23 -22.54
C ARG A 501 -18.00 -20.60 -21.47
N VAL A 502 -18.95 -19.81 -21.92
CA VAL A 502 -20.06 -19.35 -21.07
C VAL A 502 -20.97 -20.55 -20.84
N GLN A 503 -21.24 -20.85 -19.57
CA GLN A 503 -22.27 -21.79 -19.19
C GLN A 503 -23.63 -21.13 -19.47
N HIS A 504 -24.60 -21.88 -19.98
CA HIS A 504 -25.97 -21.39 -20.19
C HIS A 504 -27.01 -22.20 -19.41
N GLU A 505 -26.64 -23.40 -18.97
CA GLU A 505 -27.51 -24.30 -18.22
C GLU A 505 -27.59 -23.87 -16.75
N SER A 506 -28.80 -23.94 -16.17
CA SER A 506 -29.05 -23.72 -14.74
C SER A 506 -28.65 -22.33 -14.19
N ILE A 507 -28.44 -21.33 -15.05
CA ILE A 507 -28.13 -19.96 -14.62
C ILE A 507 -29.41 -19.12 -14.46
N PRO A 508 -29.52 -18.30 -13.40
CA PRO A 508 -30.61 -17.35 -13.22
C PRO A 508 -30.80 -16.40 -14.42
N GLU A 509 -32.05 -16.06 -14.71
CA GLU A 509 -32.44 -15.27 -15.89
C GLU A 509 -31.60 -13.99 -16.08
N LYS A 510 -31.42 -13.19 -15.02
CA LYS A 510 -30.61 -11.96 -15.08
C LYS A 510 -29.15 -12.22 -15.47
N ALA A 511 -28.55 -13.29 -14.98
CA ALA A 511 -27.16 -13.61 -15.26
C ALA A 511 -26.95 -14.10 -16.71
N ARG A 512 -28.00 -14.59 -17.40
CA ARG A 512 -27.93 -14.98 -18.81
C ARG A 512 -27.73 -13.80 -19.77
N THR A 513 -28.01 -12.59 -19.31
CA THR A 513 -27.88 -11.36 -20.10
C THR A 513 -26.46 -10.78 -20.10
N ILE A 514 -25.53 -11.42 -19.38
CA ILE A 514 -24.14 -10.99 -19.28
C ILE A 514 -23.38 -11.40 -20.56
N ASP A 515 -22.70 -10.43 -21.18
CA ASP A 515 -21.83 -10.62 -22.33
C ASP A 515 -20.36 -10.79 -21.91
N PHE A 516 -19.80 -11.96 -22.24
CA PHE A 516 -18.40 -12.30 -22.00
C PHE A 516 -17.49 -12.05 -23.21
N SER A 517 -18.01 -11.58 -24.34
CA SER A 517 -17.27 -11.40 -25.59
C SER A 517 -15.97 -10.61 -25.40
N ARG A 518 -16.02 -9.53 -24.61
CA ARG A 518 -14.86 -8.66 -24.32
C ARG A 518 -13.84 -9.32 -23.39
N ILE A 519 -14.28 -10.09 -22.41
CA ILE A 519 -13.39 -10.81 -21.47
C ILE A 519 -12.64 -11.91 -22.21
N LEU A 520 -13.35 -12.66 -23.07
CA LEU A 520 -12.80 -13.81 -23.80
C LEU A 520 -12.11 -13.42 -25.12
N TYR A 521 -12.14 -12.14 -25.49
CA TYR A 521 -11.50 -11.64 -26.70
C TYR A 521 -10.00 -11.96 -26.71
N LYS A 522 -9.55 -12.52 -27.84
CA LYS A 522 -8.16 -12.85 -28.10
C LYS A 522 -7.61 -11.91 -29.19
N PRO A 523 -6.61 -11.07 -28.88
CA PRO A 523 -6.03 -10.17 -29.86
C PRO A 523 -5.44 -10.91 -31.07
N ALA A 524 -5.79 -10.47 -32.27
CA ALA A 524 -5.20 -10.98 -33.51
C ALA A 524 -3.84 -10.30 -33.76
N VAL A 525 -2.76 -10.93 -33.30
CA VAL A 525 -1.37 -10.46 -33.45
C VAL A 525 -0.50 -11.49 -34.17
N GLY A 526 0.61 -11.05 -34.77
CA GLY A 526 1.55 -11.95 -35.46
C GLY A 526 2.26 -12.92 -34.50
N PRO A 527 2.78 -14.07 -35.01
CA PRO A 527 3.39 -15.13 -34.18
C PRO A 527 4.64 -14.70 -33.40
N GLN A 528 5.25 -13.57 -33.76
CA GLN A 528 6.37 -12.95 -33.06
C GLN A 528 5.96 -12.34 -31.72
N VAL A 529 4.71 -11.89 -31.57
CA VAL A 529 4.22 -11.23 -30.35
C VAL A 529 3.98 -12.29 -29.29
N LYS A 530 4.64 -12.14 -28.13
CA LYS A 530 4.49 -13.09 -27.02
C LYS A 530 3.28 -12.72 -26.16
N VAL A 531 2.57 -13.75 -25.70
CA VAL A 531 1.37 -13.63 -24.85
C VAL A 531 1.68 -13.78 -23.35
N CYS A 532 2.91 -14.14 -23.01
CA CYS A 532 3.41 -14.23 -21.64
C CYS A 532 4.78 -13.57 -21.52
N CYS A 533 5.24 -13.34 -20.29
CA CYS A 533 6.57 -12.78 -20.05
C CYS A 533 7.65 -13.74 -20.57
N SER A 534 8.60 -13.21 -21.33
CA SER A 534 9.74 -13.98 -21.87
C SER A 534 11.07 -13.26 -21.72
N ASN A 535 11.05 -11.94 -21.49
CA ASN A 535 12.23 -11.09 -21.49
C ASN A 535 12.42 -10.46 -20.11
N LYS A 536 13.66 -10.23 -19.69
CA LYS A 536 13.96 -9.35 -18.55
C LYS A 536 14.00 -7.91 -19.03
N GLN A 537 13.50 -6.98 -18.20
CA GLN A 537 13.61 -5.56 -18.48
C GLN A 537 15.07 -5.10 -18.37
N HIS A 538 15.49 -4.22 -19.29
CA HIS A 538 16.75 -3.51 -19.20
C HIS A 538 16.54 -2.21 -18.43
N HIS A 539 17.27 -2.03 -17.33
CA HIS A 539 17.11 -0.90 -16.40
C HIS A 539 18.21 0.16 -16.50
N SER A 540 19.18 -0.01 -17.42
CA SER A 540 20.27 0.94 -17.69
C SER A 540 21.04 1.39 -16.44
N LEU A 541 21.48 0.44 -15.62
CA LEU A 541 22.17 0.69 -14.34
C LEU A 541 23.71 0.75 -14.47
N ASP A 542 24.25 0.44 -15.65
CA ASP A 542 25.70 0.28 -15.83
C ASP A 542 26.42 1.64 -15.94
N ASP A 543 25.73 2.67 -16.41
CA ASP A 543 26.31 4.01 -16.69
C ASP A 543 25.88 5.09 -15.68
N ILE A 544 25.32 4.69 -14.53
CA ILE A 544 24.87 5.65 -13.51
C ILE A 544 26.06 6.16 -12.67
N LEU A 545 25.91 7.36 -12.11
CA LEU A 545 26.94 7.99 -11.27
C LEU A 545 27.31 7.16 -10.04
N ASP A 546 26.39 6.36 -9.50
CA ASP A 546 26.66 5.55 -8.32
C ASP A 546 27.73 4.47 -8.53
N GLN A 547 27.98 4.02 -9.77
CA GLN A 547 29.10 3.12 -10.07
C GLN A 547 30.43 3.79 -9.71
N GLU A 548 30.55 5.09 -10.02
CA GLU A 548 31.70 5.90 -9.63
C GLU A 548 31.75 6.11 -8.11
N LEU A 549 30.61 6.40 -7.48
CA LEU A 549 30.56 6.61 -6.04
C LEU A 549 30.97 5.36 -5.27
N ILE A 550 30.57 4.17 -5.73
CA ILE A 550 30.98 2.88 -5.14
C ILE A 550 32.49 2.68 -5.33
N ARG A 551 33.05 3.05 -6.49
CA ARG A 551 34.49 2.98 -6.74
C ARG A 551 35.26 3.89 -5.78
N ILE A 552 34.83 5.13 -5.61
CA ILE A 552 35.42 6.09 -4.67
C ILE A 552 35.31 5.56 -3.24
N ALA A 553 34.13 5.08 -2.84
CA ALA A 553 33.84 4.63 -1.49
C ALA A 553 34.40 3.23 -1.16
N ARG A 554 35.06 2.53 -2.10
CA ARG A 554 35.54 1.16 -1.88
C ARG A 554 36.41 1.00 -0.61
N PRO A 555 37.38 1.90 -0.30
CA PRO A 555 38.16 1.79 0.94
C PRO A 555 37.30 1.92 2.20
N ALA A 556 36.25 2.74 2.17
CA ALA A 556 35.29 2.87 3.25
C ALA A 556 34.43 1.61 3.40
N ILE A 557 33.99 1.04 2.29
CA ILE A 557 33.12 -0.14 2.29
C ILE A 557 33.88 -1.41 2.69
N ASP A 558 35.17 -1.53 2.35
CA ASP A 558 35.94 -2.74 2.63
C ASP A 558 36.68 -2.68 3.96
N GLU A 559 37.20 -1.52 4.32
CA GLU A 559 38.11 -1.34 5.46
C GLU A 559 37.59 -0.34 6.50
N GLN A 560 36.40 0.25 6.31
CA GLN A 560 35.83 1.30 7.17
C GLN A 560 36.74 2.53 7.34
N LYS A 561 37.57 2.82 6.34
CA LYS A 561 38.42 4.01 6.30
C LYS A 561 37.63 5.24 5.84
N GLU A 562 37.96 6.40 6.39
CA GLU A 562 37.40 7.66 5.92
C GLU A 562 37.80 7.94 4.47
N VAL A 563 36.82 8.31 3.65
CA VAL A 563 36.98 8.64 2.23
C VAL A 563 36.32 9.98 1.95
N ARG A 564 37.04 10.84 1.24
CA ARG A 564 36.51 12.09 0.69
C ARG A 564 36.61 12.09 -0.83
N GLY A 565 35.51 12.41 -1.50
CA GLY A 565 35.42 12.47 -2.97
C GLY A 565 34.79 13.77 -3.46
N ALA A 566 34.99 14.06 -4.74
CA ALA A 566 34.36 15.20 -5.41
C ALA A 566 33.83 14.77 -6.79
N CYS A 567 32.62 15.23 -7.15
CA CYS A 567 31.96 14.90 -8.40
C CYS A 567 31.22 16.11 -8.99
N VAL A 568 31.11 16.16 -10.31
CA VAL A 568 30.19 17.09 -11.00
C VAL A 568 28.86 16.36 -11.22
N ILE A 569 27.74 17.06 -11.03
CA ILE A 569 26.40 16.48 -11.18
C ILE A 569 25.50 17.36 -12.08
N GLN A 570 24.69 16.70 -12.90
CA GLN A 570 23.70 17.33 -13.78
C GLN A 570 22.31 16.72 -13.51
N ASN A 571 21.27 17.41 -13.99
CA ASN A 571 19.88 17.04 -13.71
C ASN A 571 19.48 15.67 -14.28
N THR A 572 20.25 15.14 -15.22
CA THR A 572 20.07 13.80 -15.81
C THR A 572 20.56 12.68 -14.89
N GLN A 573 21.49 12.96 -13.96
CA GLN A 573 21.88 12.01 -12.93
C GLN A 573 20.83 12.00 -11.82
N ARG A 574 20.01 10.95 -11.83
CA ARG A 574 18.88 10.72 -10.91
C ARG A 574 19.25 9.63 -9.91
N THR A 575 18.63 9.68 -8.74
CA THR A 575 18.77 8.67 -7.67
C THR A 575 20.21 8.46 -7.18
N THR A 576 21.05 9.49 -7.30
CA THR A 576 22.44 9.45 -6.85
C THR A 576 22.50 9.13 -5.35
N GLY A 577 23.26 8.11 -4.98
CA GLY A 577 23.52 7.61 -3.63
C GLY A 577 22.74 6.37 -3.23
N ALA A 578 21.66 6.03 -3.95
CA ALA A 578 20.80 4.90 -3.57
C ALA A 578 21.49 3.55 -3.74
N MET A 579 22.20 3.32 -4.86
CA MET A 579 22.91 2.06 -5.10
C MET A 579 24.12 1.93 -4.17
N LEU A 580 24.85 3.03 -3.93
CA LEU A 580 25.91 3.06 -2.92
C LEU A 580 25.37 2.63 -1.54
N SER A 581 24.23 3.21 -1.13
CA SER A 581 23.61 2.93 0.17
C SER A 581 23.08 1.50 0.25
N GLY A 582 22.50 0.99 -0.83
CA GLY A 582 22.10 -0.41 -0.96
C GLY A 582 23.28 -1.35 -0.78
N PHE A 583 24.41 -1.07 -1.44
CA PHE A 583 25.62 -1.88 -1.31
C PHE A 583 26.16 -1.88 0.13
N ILE A 584 26.24 -0.72 0.78
CA ILE A 584 26.67 -0.60 2.19
C ILE A 584 25.72 -1.38 3.12
N CYS A 585 24.41 -1.16 3.01
CA CYS A 585 23.43 -1.83 3.87
C CYS A 585 23.36 -3.35 3.62
N SER A 586 23.63 -3.84 2.41
CA SER A 586 23.70 -5.28 2.15
C SER A 586 24.81 -5.98 2.94
N LYS A 587 25.89 -5.25 3.26
CA LYS A 587 27.05 -5.75 4.01
C LYS A 587 26.94 -5.50 5.52
N TYR A 588 26.42 -4.34 5.91
CA TYR A 588 26.45 -3.86 7.31
C TYR A 588 25.07 -3.74 7.98
N GLY A 589 23.99 -4.03 7.26
CA GLY A 589 22.62 -3.85 7.74
C GLY A 589 22.29 -2.39 8.06
N GLU A 590 21.39 -2.16 9.03
CA GLU A 590 20.98 -0.81 9.47
C GLU A 590 22.09 -0.03 10.19
N GLN A 591 23.13 -0.71 10.68
CA GLN A 591 24.24 -0.03 11.34
C GLN A 591 25.05 0.82 10.36
N GLY A 592 25.07 0.43 9.09
CA GLY A 592 25.80 1.14 8.03
C GLY A 592 27.29 1.26 8.36
N LEU A 593 27.87 2.41 8.04
CA LEU A 593 29.25 2.75 8.39
C LEU A 593 29.30 3.68 9.62
N PRO A 594 30.46 3.81 10.29
CA PRO A 594 30.68 4.88 11.25
C PRO A 594 30.35 6.25 10.65
N GLU A 595 29.98 7.21 11.49
CA GLU A 595 29.53 8.52 11.02
C GLU A 595 30.62 9.23 10.19
N ASN A 596 30.20 9.87 9.09
CA ASN A 596 31.08 10.63 8.20
C ASN A 596 32.24 9.84 7.56
N THR A 597 32.13 8.51 7.49
CA THR A 597 33.13 7.65 6.83
C THR A 597 33.23 7.93 5.33
N VAL A 598 32.11 8.21 4.65
CA VAL A 598 32.10 8.58 3.22
C VAL A 598 31.57 10.00 3.09
N HIS A 599 32.38 10.93 2.59
CA HIS A 599 31.95 12.30 2.32
C HIS A 599 32.20 12.64 0.85
N ILE A 600 31.13 12.81 0.08
CA ILE A 600 31.21 13.19 -1.34
C ILE A 600 30.67 14.61 -1.52
N LYS A 601 31.51 15.49 -2.06
CA LYS A 601 31.11 16.83 -2.49
C LYS A 601 30.69 16.82 -3.97
N PHE A 602 29.52 17.37 -4.25
CA PHE A 602 28.96 17.54 -5.58
C PHE A 602 28.95 19.01 -5.96
N THR A 603 29.14 19.31 -7.24
CA THR A 603 28.98 20.66 -7.81
C THR A 603 28.09 20.59 -9.04
N GLY A 604 27.03 21.39 -9.08
CA GLY A 604 26.12 21.45 -10.23
C GLY A 604 24.64 21.37 -9.86
N CYS A 605 23.84 20.71 -10.69
CA CYS A 605 22.40 20.56 -10.47
C CYS A 605 22.05 19.09 -10.39
N ALA A 606 21.55 18.60 -9.27
CA ALA A 606 21.20 17.19 -9.11
C ALA A 606 19.80 16.88 -9.64
N GLY A 607 19.64 15.73 -10.29
CA GLY A 607 18.35 15.22 -10.75
C GLY A 607 17.43 14.79 -9.61
N GLN A 608 16.29 14.18 -9.98
CA GLN A 608 15.32 13.64 -9.03
C GLN A 608 15.96 12.62 -8.08
N SER A 609 15.47 12.57 -6.84
CA SER A 609 15.84 11.54 -5.85
C SER A 609 17.32 11.58 -5.40
N PHE A 610 17.97 12.75 -5.42
CA PHE A 610 19.33 12.90 -4.87
C PHE A 610 19.39 12.52 -3.39
N GLY A 611 20.28 11.58 -3.03
CA GLY A 611 20.39 11.05 -1.68
C GLY A 611 19.18 10.20 -1.24
N ALA A 612 18.42 9.64 -2.19
CA ALA A 612 17.38 8.69 -1.84
C ALA A 612 17.97 7.46 -1.12
N TRP A 613 17.32 7.04 -0.03
CA TRP A 613 17.73 5.90 0.80
C TRP A 613 19.17 6.02 1.37
N LEU A 614 19.68 7.25 1.52
CA LEU A 614 21.07 7.47 1.94
C LEU A 614 21.34 6.87 3.33
N CYS A 615 22.26 5.92 3.41
CA CYS A 615 22.50 5.15 4.63
C CYS A 615 23.42 5.88 5.62
N LYS A 616 23.40 5.41 6.87
CA LYS A 616 24.31 5.89 7.92
C LYS A 616 25.79 5.79 7.52
N GLY A 617 26.54 6.85 7.84
CA GLY A 617 27.96 6.98 7.55
C GLY A 617 28.29 7.64 6.21
N VAL A 618 27.28 7.96 5.40
CA VAL A 618 27.44 8.70 4.14
C VAL A 618 26.97 10.15 4.29
N THR A 619 27.83 11.09 3.91
CA THR A 619 27.59 12.53 3.87
C THR A 619 27.66 13.02 2.43
N PHE A 620 26.56 13.55 1.93
CA PHE A 620 26.49 14.23 0.64
C PHE A 620 26.45 15.74 0.84
N GLU A 621 27.37 16.44 0.21
CA GLU A 621 27.45 17.89 0.21
C GLU A 621 27.27 18.39 -1.23
N LEU A 622 26.28 19.23 -1.50
CA LEU A 622 26.00 19.76 -2.83
C LEU A 622 26.13 21.29 -2.84
N GLU A 623 27.08 21.78 -3.62
CA GLU A 623 27.17 23.18 -4.01
C GLU A 623 26.37 23.39 -5.32
N GLY A 624 25.15 23.88 -5.21
CA GLY A 624 24.25 24.11 -6.35
C GLY A 624 22.77 23.91 -6.03
N LEU A 625 22.05 23.22 -6.91
CA LEU A 625 20.58 23.07 -6.87
C LEU A 625 20.17 21.60 -6.98
N CYS A 626 18.99 21.24 -6.48
CA CYS A 626 18.44 19.90 -6.65
C CYS A 626 16.96 19.94 -7.05
N ASN A 627 16.53 18.96 -7.84
CA ASN A 627 15.12 18.76 -8.16
C ASN A 627 14.35 18.11 -6.98
N ASP A 628 13.20 17.50 -7.25
CA ASP A 628 12.32 16.86 -6.27
C ASP A 628 12.94 15.62 -5.61
N TYR A 629 12.31 15.19 -4.53
CA TYR A 629 12.59 13.93 -3.83
C TYR A 629 13.97 13.84 -3.16
N VAL A 630 14.63 14.97 -2.90
CA VAL A 630 15.88 15.02 -2.12
C VAL A 630 15.73 14.22 -0.83
N GLY A 631 16.66 13.31 -0.55
CA GLY A 631 16.67 12.54 0.70
C GLY A 631 15.43 11.67 0.90
N LYS A 632 14.70 11.32 -0.17
CA LYS A 632 13.57 10.40 -0.14
C LYS A 632 13.94 9.13 0.63
N GLY A 633 13.28 8.89 1.76
CA GLY A 633 13.51 7.70 2.57
C GLY A 633 14.91 7.55 3.16
N ILE A 634 15.63 8.66 3.33
CA ILE A 634 16.95 8.69 3.99
C ILE A 634 16.97 7.84 5.28
N SER A 635 18.02 7.02 5.41
CA SER A 635 18.17 5.95 6.40
C SER A 635 19.52 6.05 7.13
N GLY A 636 19.83 7.25 7.62
CA GLY A 636 20.91 7.57 8.55
C GLY A 636 21.96 8.52 7.98
N GLY A 637 21.90 8.83 6.68
CA GLY A 637 22.87 9.72 6.02
C GLY A 637 22.72 11.19 6.40
N ARG A 638 23.68 12.00 5.95
CA ARG A 638 23.67 13.47 6.05
C ARG A 638 23.62 14.10 4.67
N ILE A 639 22.71 15.04 4.45
CA ILE A 639 22.60 15.82 3.21
C ILE A 639 22.78 17.31 3.52
N ILE A 640 23.74 17.94 2.86
CA ILE A 640 24.06 19.36 2.98
C ILE A 640 23.90 19.98 1.59
N ILE A 641 23.06 21.00 1.45
CA ILE A 641 22.86 21.68 0.16
C ILE A 641 22.90 23.18 0.36
N TYR A 642 23.76 23.85 -0.41
CA TYR A 642 23.91 25.30 -0.41
C TYR A 642 24.18 25.81 -1.83
N PRO A 643 23.80 27.06 -2.15
CA PRO A 643 24.02 27.61 -3.47
C PRO A 643 25.49 27.82 -3.77
N SER A 644 25.84 27.86 -5.06
CA SER A 644 27.20 28.22 -5.46
C SER A 644 27.62 29.57 -4.90
N LYS A 645 28.90 29.69 -4.52
CA LYS A 645 29.46 30.99 -4.10
C LYS A 645 29.34 32.08 -5.16
N ALA A 646 29.19 31.70 -6.42
CA ALA A 646 28.98 32.62 -7.55
C ALA A 646 27.50 32.95 -7.81
N ALA A 647 26.56 32.42 -7.02
CA ALA A 647 25.13 32.66 -7.23
C ALA A 647 24.78 34.15 -7.01
N PRO A 648 24.09 34.81 -7.96
CA PRO A 648 23.78 36.24 -7.86
C PRO A 648 22.54 36.54 -7.00
N TYR A 649 21.90 35.53 -6.42
CA TYR A 649 20.60 35.64 -5.75
C TYR A 649 20.69 35.37 -4.24
N THR A 650 19.75 35.93 -3.49
CA THR A 650 19.60 35.68 -2.04
C THR A 650 19.08 34.26 -1.81
N PRO A 651 19.81 33.38 -1.11
CA PRO A 651 19.41 31.98 -0.95
C PRO A 651 18.05 31.82 -0.26
N ALA A 652 17.80 32.62 0.79
CA ALA A 652 16.57 32.58 1.59
C ALA A 652 15.29 33.00 0.83
N GLU A 653 15.42 33.50 -0.41
CA GLU A 653 14.30 33.95 -1.25
C GLU A 653 14.12 33.07 -2.49
N ASN A 654 14.96 32.04 -2.67
CA ASN A 654 15.00 31.23 -3.88
C ASN A 654 14.91 29.74 -3.58
N ILE A 655 14.21 29.01 -4.45
CA ILE A 655 14.05 27.56 -4.34
C ILE A 655 15.38 26.89 -4.67
N LEU A 656 15.89 26.12 -3.70
CA LEU A 656 17.13 25.36 -3.82
C LEU A 656 16.88 23.86 -4.04
N ILE A 657 15.81 23.34 -3.45
CA ILE A 657 15.36 21.95 -3.59
C ILE A 657 13.88 21.90 -3.97
N GLY A 658 13.50 20.90 -4.76
CA GLY A 658 12.14 20.72 -5.26
C GLY A 658 11.14 20.26 -4.19
N ASN A 659 10.16 19.48 -4.63
CA ASN A 659 9.00 19.02 -3.86
C ASN A 659 9.23 17.65 -3.20
N THR A 660 8.37 17.31 -2.23
CA THR A 660 8.30 15.98 -1.60
C THR A 660 9.67 15.51 -1.08
N THR A 661 10.47 16.46 -0.58
CA THR A 661 11.80 16.16 -0.06
C THR A 661 11.69 15.49 1.30
N PHE A 662 12.59 14.54 1.56
CA PHE A 662 12.64 13.74 2.78
C PHE A 662 11.38 12.92 3.04
N TYR A 663 10.68 12.55 1.96
CA TYR A 663 9.47 11.75 2.04
C TYR A 663 9.73 10.43 2.74
N GLY A 664 9.03 10.20 3.86
CA GLY A 664 9.10 8.94 4.61
C GLY A 664 10.41 8.71 5.39
N ALA A 665 11.23 9.74 5.60
CA ALA A 665 12.57 9.61 6.20
C ALA A 665 12.62 8.89 7.57
N ILE A 666 13.68 8.11 7.86
CA ILE A 666 13.78 7.22 9.04
C ILE A 666 15.25 6.84 9.43
N ALA A 667 16.22 7.69 9.73
CA ALA A 667 16.33 9.09 10.14
C ALA A 667 17.66 9.61 9.54
N GLY A 668 18.29 10.66 10.05
CA GLY A 668 19.50 11.26 9.46
C GLY A 668 19.51 12.76 9.67
N GLU A 669 20.31 13.48 8.90
CA GLU A 669 20.39 14.95 8.99
C GLU A 669 20.31 15.65 7.63
N ALA A 670 19.63 16.79 7.58
CA ALA A 670 19.53 17.62 6.39
C ALA A 670 19.71 19.11 6.70
N TYR A 671 20.59 19.78 5.94
CA TYR A 671 20.88 21.20 6.11
C TYR A 671 20.82 21.92 4.76
N ILE A 672 19.79 22.74 4.56
CA ILE A 672 19.43 23.30 3.25
C ILE A 672 19.41 24.84 3.32
N ARG A 673 20.40 25.48 2.68
CA ARG A 673 20.51 26.95 2.66
C ARG A 673 19.73 27.55 1.49
N GLY A 674 18.41 27.53 1.63
CA GLY A 674 17.46 28.14 0.69
C GLY A 674 16.05 27.61 0.91
N LEU A 675 15.14 27.91 -0.03
CA LEU A 675 13.75 27.46 0.05
C LEU A 675 13.59 26.04 -0.50
N ALA A 676 12.69 25.27 0.13
CA ALA A 676 12.17 24.02 -0.44
C ALA A 676 10.80 24.24 -1.09
N GLY A 677 10.46 23.37 -2.04
CA GLY A 677 9.13 23.33 -2.65
C GLY A 677 8.03 22.84 -1.70
N GLU A 678 6.97 22.30 -2.29
CA GLU A 678 5.82 21.76 -1.56
C GLU A 678 6.17 20.44 -0.83
N ARG A 679 5.41 20.14 0.23
CA ARG A 679 5.47 18.86 0.96
C ARG A 679 6.84 18.50 1.51
N PHE A 680 7.60 19.51 1.91
CA PHE A 680 8.85 19.34 2.64
C PHE A 680 8.65 18.48 3.90
N CYS A 681 9.46 17.43 4.07
CA CYS A 681 9.39 16.49 5.19
C CYS A 681 8.04 15.77 5.34
N ILE A 682 7.35 15.51 4.23
CA ILE A 682 6.11 14.74 4.24
C ILE A 682 6.33 13.32 4.77
N ARG A 683 5.48 12.86 5.70
CA ARG A 683 5.65 11.55 6.38
C ARG A 683 7.03 11.36 7.05
N ASN A 684 7.76 12.45 7.37
CA ASN A 684 9.03 12.32 8.10
C ASN A 684 8.82 11.57 9.43
N SER A 685 9.60 10.52 9.63
CA SER A 685 9.51 9.59 10.76
C SER A 685 10.78 9.56 11.60
N GLY A 686 11.69 10.52 11.45
CA GLY A 686 12.88 10.61 12.31
C GLY A 686 13.95 11.62 11.93
N LEU A 687 13.93 12.18 10.71
CA LEU A 687 14.95 13.10 10.21
C LEU A 687 15.04 14.40 11.03
N TYR A 688 16.27 14.87 11.22
CA TYR A 688 16.57 16.20 11.73
C TYR A 688 16.90 17.11 10.55
N ALA A 689 16.13 18.17 10.34
CA ALA A 689 16.25 19.01 9.16
C ALA A 689 16.22 20.51 9.51
N VAL A 690 17.05 21.30 8.82
CA VAL A 690 17.03 22.76 8.84
C VAL A 690 16.95 23.30 7.43
N VAL A 691 16.00 24.21 7.17
CA VAL A 691 15.76 24.85 5.87
C VAL A 691 15.37 26.32 6.06
N GLU A 692 15.64 27.18 5.07
CA GLU A 692 15.39 28.63 5.18
C GLU A 692 13.95 29.05 4.81
N GLY A 693 13.13 28.13 4.31
CA GLY A 693 11.70 28.30 4.07
C GLY A 693 11.11 27.16 3.25
N VAL A 694 9.78 27.05 3.21
CA VAL A 694 9.09 25.91 2.58
C VAL A 694 7.81 26.33 1.88
N GLY A 695 7.42 25.61 0.83
CA GLY A 695 6.13 25.75 0.16
C GLY A 695 4.93 25.20 0.96
N ASP A 696 3.82 24.98 0.25
CA ASP A 696 2.57 24.46 0.84
C ASP A 696 2.77 23.03 1.40
N HIS A 697 2.00 22.67 2.42
CA HIS A 697 1.97 21.32 3.02
C HIS A 697 3.29 20.87 3.69
N GLY A 698 4.09 21.80 4.20
CA GLY A 698 5.28 21.47 4.99
C GLY A 698 4.93 20.62 6.23
N CYS A 699 5.74 19.61 6.53
CA CYS A 699 5.55 18.64 7.62
C CYS A 699 4.21 17.90 7.59
N GLU A 700 3.53 17.85 6.43
CA GLU A 700 2.31 17.06 6.26
C GLU A 700 2.59 15.62 6.69
N TYR A 701 1.69 15.05 7.47
CA TYR A 701 1.77 13.65 7.87
C TYR A 701 3.05 13.28 8.67
N MET A 702 3.82 14.23 9.20
CA MET A 702 5.02 13.91 9.98
C MET A 702 4.68 13.11 11.26
N THR A 703 5.48 12.08 11.54
CA THR A 703 5.32 11.08 12.61
C THR A 703 6.50 11.01 13.57
N GLY A 704 7.63 11.64 13.23
CA GLY A 704 8.83 11.70 14.04
C GLY A 704 9.85 12.70 13.49
N GLY A 705 10.92 12.95 14.26
CA GLY A 705 12.00 13.88 13.87
C GLY A 705 11.88 15.30 14.43
N ARG A 706 12.79 16.17 13.96
CA ARG A 706 12.90 17.57 14.35
C ARG A 706 13.14 18.42 13.10
N VAL A 707 12.23 19.36 12.84
CA VAL A 707 12.33 20.21 11.64
C VAL A 707 12.39 21.67 12.05
N VAL A 708 13.39 22.40 11.58
CA VAL A 708 13.55 23.83 11.81
C VAL A 708 13.39 24.57 10.49
N ILE A 709 12.43 25.50 10.45
CA ILE A 709 12.21 26.39 9.32
C ILE A 709 12.64 27.80 9.71
N LEU A 710 13.71 28.31 9.09
CA LEU A 710 14.28 29.62 9.38
C LEU A 710 13.62 30.75 8.56
N GLY A 711 12.39 30.56 8.07
CA GLY A 711 11.68 31.57 7.28
C GLY A 711 10.23 31.18 7.01
N GLN A 712 9.66 31.73 5.94
CA GLN A 712 8.24 31.58 5.64
C GLN A 712 7.85 30.14 5.27
N THR A 713 6.61 29.79 5.60
CA THR A 713 5.97 28.52 5.22
C THR A 713 4.83 28.76 4.23
N GLY A 714 4.47 27.76 3.44
CA GLY A 714 3.20 27.75 2.72
C GLY A 714 2.01 27.40 3.62
N ARG A 715 0.84 27.25 2.98
CA ARG A 715 -0.46 26.92 3.60
C ARG A 715 -0.53 25.46 4.04
N ASN A 716 -1.48 25.19 4.93
CA ASN A 716 -1.81 23.85 5.42
C ASN A 716 -0.60 23.12 6.04
N PHE A 717 0.31 23.88 6.67
CA PHE A 717 1.48 23.33 7.36
C PHE A 717 1.04 22.41 8.50
N ALA A 718 1.73 21.28 8.69
CA ALA A 718 1.49 20.26 9.70
C ALA A 718 0.14 19.52 9.62
N ALA A 719 -0.54 19.57 8.46
CA ALA A 719 -1.75 18.77 8.25
C ALA A 719 -1.49 17.26 8.44
N GLY A 720 -2.27 16.60 9.30
CA GLY A 720 -2.07 15.19 9.60
C GLY A 720 -0.78 14.85 10.37
N MET A 721 -0.05 15.84 10.87
CA MET A 721 1.14 15.64 11.69
C MET A 721 0.76 15.04 13.05
N SER A 722 1.20 13.80 13.29
CA SER A 722 0.82 13.01 14.46
C SER A 722 1.99 12.69 15.38
N GLY A 723 3.23 13.06 15.01
CA GLY A 723 4.42 12.92 15.85
C GLY A 723 5.59 13.77 15.35
N GLY A 724 6.61 13.95 16.20
CA GLY A 724 7.73 14.86 15.95
C GLY A 724 7.46 16.30 16.46
N ILE A 725 8.43 17.20 16.24
CA ILE A 725 8.30 18.64 16.57
C ILE A 725 8.88 19.45 15.42
N ALA A 726 8.17 20.51 15.03
CA ALA A 726 8.68 21.53 14.13
C ALA A 726 8.83 22.88 14.85
N TYR A 727 9.87 23.63 14.49
CA TYR A 727 10.11 24.99 14.96
C TYR A 727 10.11 25.92 13.75
N VAL A 728 9.23 26.92 13.75
CA VAL A 728 9.08 27.87 12.65
C VAL A 728 9.48 29.25 13.13
N TYR A 729 10.42 29.88 12.43
CA TYR A 729 10.84 31.26 12.68
C TYR A 729 9.84 32.23 12.03
N ASP A 730 8.93 32.76 12.84
CA ASP A 730 7.75 33.54 12.43
C ASP A 730 8.00 35.04 12.68
N GLU A 731 8.78 35.67 11.79
CA GLU A 731 9.19 37.07 11.91
C GLU A 731 8.03 38.06 11.81
N ASP A 732 7.01 37.73 11.03
CA ASP A 732 5.86 38.59 10.72
C ASP A 732 4.58 38.21 11.50
N HIS A 733 4.66 37.22 12.40
CA HIS A 733 3.56 36.70 13.20
C HIS A 733 2.36 36.14 12.40
N SER A 734 2.58 35.75 11.13
CA SER A 734 1.53 35.28 10.23
C SER A 734 1.44 33.76 10.12
N PHE A 735 2.34 33.00 10.76
CA PHE A 735 2.38 31.55 10.65
C PHE A 735 1.08 30.86 11.08
N THR A 736 0.38 31.42 12.08
CA THR A 736 -0.86 30.84 12.62
C THR A 736 -1.93 30.62 11.54
N ASP A 737 -2.08 31.56 10.60
CA ASP A 737 -3.09 31.47 9.53
C ASP A 737 -2.75 30.42 8.45
N ARG A 738 -1.48 29.99 8.42
CA ARG A 738 -0.95 29.02 7.45
C ARG A 738 -0.88 27.61 8.03
N CYS A 739 -1.00 27.45 9.34
CA CYS A 739 -0.91 26.15 10.01
C CYS A 739 -2.27 25.47 10.15
N ASN A 740 -2.33 24.18 9.81
CA ASN A 740 -3.48 23.34 10.10
C ASN A 740 -3.43 22.88 11.56
N THR A 741 -4.41 23.30 12.36
CA THR A 741 -4.46 23.03 13.81
C THR A 741 -5.36 21.85 14.20
N ASP A 742 -5.82 21.03 13.24
CA ASP A 742 -6.72 19.90 13.51
C ASP A 742 -6.09 18.86 14.45
N MET A 743 -4.76 18.65 14.35
CA MET A 743 -4.04 17.63 15.12
C MET A 743 -2.86 18.17 15.94
N VAL A 744 -2.53 19.46 15.80
CA VAL A 744 -1.36 20.08 16.43
C VAL A 744 -1.75 21.32 17.23
N LYS A 745 -0.92 21.67 18.20
CA LYS A 745 -0.97 22.94 18.93
C LYS A 745 0.24 23.78 18.62
N LEU A 746 0.03 25.09 18.60
CA LEU A 746 1.09 26.09 18.50
C LEU A 746 1.46 26.57 19.90
N GLU A 747 2.75 26.48 20.25
CA GLU A 747 3.27 26.82 21.57
C GLU A 747 4.52 27.71 21.43
N LYS A 748 4.88 28.41 22.50
CA LYS A 748 6.19 29.07 22.58
C LYS A 748 7.28 28.01 22.79
N VAL A 749 8.50 28.30 22.34
CA VAL A 749 9.65 27.41 22.58
C VAL A 749 9.94 27.34 24.08
N GLY A 750 9.86 26.13 24.65
CA GLY A 750 10.13 25.89 26.06
C GLY A 750 11.62 25.72 26.35
N TYR A 751 12.02 25.80 27.61
CA TYR A 751 13.43 25.62 28.02
C TYR A 751 14.05 24.31 27.55
N SER A 752 13.28 23.21 27.56
CA SER A 752 13.74 21.89 27.10
C SER A 752 14.03 21.80 25.60
N ASP A 753 13.54 22.75 24.80
CA ASP A 753 13.72 22.76 23.35
C ASP A 753 14.92 23.63 22.91
N GLN A 754 15.39 24.55 23.77
CA GLN A 754 16.35 25.59 23.39
C GLN A 754 17.69 25.04 22.94
N GLU A 755 18.23 24.06 23.67
CA GLU A 755 19.50 23.42 23.33
C GLU A 755 19.43 22.69 21.99
N THR A 756 18.36 21.92 21.76
CA THR A 756 18.14 21.22 20.49
C THR A 756 18.05 22.20 19.33
N LEU A 757 17.26 23.27 19.49
CA LEU A 757 17.10 24.28 18.46
C LEU A 757 18.42 25.03 18.18
N TYR A 758 19.16 25.40 19.22
CA TYR A 758 20.46 26.05 19.09
C TYR A 758 21.46 25.18 18.33
N ASN A 759 21.54 23.88 18.68
CA ASN A 759 22.46 22.94 18.03
C ASN A 759 22.11 22.74 16.55
N LEU A 760 20.83 22.58 16.21
CA LEU A 760 20.40 22.44 14.82
C LEU A 760 20.75 23.67 13.98
N ILE A 761 20.51 24.88 14.51
CA ILE A 761 20.86 26.13 13.83
C ILE A 761 22.39 26.29 13.72
N HIS A 762 23.13 25.89 14.75
CA HIS A 762 24.60 25.90 14.74
C HIS A 762 25.16 24.99 13.67
N SER A 763 24.70 23.74 13.59
CA SER A 763 25.11 22.81 12.55
C SER A 763 24.73 23.31 11.17
N HIS A 764 23.56 23.93 11.02
CA HIS A 764 23.16 24.54 9.75
C HIS A 764 24.13 25.66 9.32
N GLU A 765 24.52 26.56 10.22
CA GLU A 765 25.54 27.59 9.97
C GLU A 765 26.88 26.96 9.58
N GLN A 766 27.36 25.99 10.37
CA GLN A 766 28.66 25.33 10.13
C GLN A 766 28.73 24.63 8.78
N TYR A 767 27.68 23.89 8.41
CA TYR A 767 27.69 23.09 7.18
C TYR A 767 27.38 23.89 5.92
N THR A 768 26.61 24.99 6.02
CA THR A 768 26.14 25.71 4.83
C THR A 768 26.66 27.15 4.70
N GLY A 769 27.31 27.68 5.74
CA GLY A 769 27.68 29.09 5.82
C GLY A 769 26.48 30.03 5.78
N SER A 770 25.32 29.60 6.29
CA SER A 770 24.08 30.38 6.29
C SER A 770 24.22 31.64 7.14
N MET A 771 24.16 32.81 6.50
CA MET A 771 24.14 34.11 7.17
C MET A 771 22.90 34.30 8.05
N LYS A 772 21.75 33.71 7.68
CA LYS A 772 20.51 33.82 8.46
C LYS A 772 20.64 33.10 9.80
N ALA A 773 21.11 31.86 9.77
CA ALA A 773 21.46 31.10 10.97
C ALA A 773 22.48 31.82 11.86
N GLN A 774 23.53 32.41 11.27
CA GLN A 774 24.52 33.20 12.00
C GLN A 774 23.88 34.40 12.72
N ALA A 775 23.01 35.15 12.02
CA ALA A 775 22.30 36.30 12.60
C ALA A 775 21.38 35.88 13.75
N ILE A 776 20.63 34.78 13.58
CA ILE A 776 19.77 34.22 14.63
C ILE A 776 20.60 33.81 15.85
N ARG A 777 21.75 33.16 15.65
CA ARG A 777 22.63 32.73 16.76
C ARG A 777 23.28 33.88 17.49
N ALA A 778 23.69 34.94 16.79
CA ALA A 778 24.29 36.11 17.41
C ALA A 778 23.39 36.73 18.50
N ASN A 779 22.05 36.68 18.32
CA ASN A 779 21.07 37.22 19.25
C ASN A 779 20.05 36.17 19.72
N PHE A 780 20.49 34.92 19.93
CA PHE A 780 19.60 33.77 20.09
C PHE A 780 18.48 33.96 21.14
N THR A 781 18.77 34.53 22.31
CA THR A 781 17.76 34.77 23.36
C THR A 781 16.63 35.70 22.92
N ALA A 782 16.94 36.73 22.13
CA ALA A 782 15.94 37.64 21.60
C ALA A 782 15.17 37.00 20.45
N GLU A 783 15.89 36.33 19.54
CA GLU A 783 15.33 35.71 18.34
C GLU A 783 14.47 34.48 18.65
N LEU A 784 14.76 33.77 19.74
CA LEU A 784 13.96 32.65 20.25
C LEU A 784 12.48 33.02 20.44
N LYS A 785 12.18 34.28 20.79
CA LYS A 785 10.81 34.76 21.00
C LYS A 785 9.97 34.79 19.72
N LYS A 786 10.62 34.77 18.55
CA LYS A 786 9.97 34.74 17.22
C LYS A 786 9.74 33.31 16.73
N PHE A 787 10.23 32.28 17.43
CA PHE A 787 9.96 30.90 17.06
C PHE A 787 8.61 30.41 17.61
N VAL A 788 7.86 29.75 16.74
CA VAL A 788 6.65 29.00 17.09
C VAL A 788 6.98 27.51 17.07
N LYS A 789 6.64 26.82 18.16
CA LYS A 789 6.72 25.37 18.27
C LYS A 789 5.41 24.75 17.81
N VAL A 790 5.47 23.84 16.85
CA VAL A 790 4.35 23.02 16.39
C VAL A 790 4.43 21.66 17.04
N TYR A 791 3.42 21.30 17.83
CA TYR A 791 3.45 20.11 18.68
C TYR A 791 2.15 19.28 18.57
N PRO A 792 2.20 18.02 18.09
CA PRO A 792 1.00 17.19 17.95
C PRO A 792 0.34 16.83 19.27
N ILE A 793 -1.00 16.91 19.30
CA ILE A 793 -1.81 16.76 20.53
C ILE A 793 -1.69 15.35 21.11
N GLU A 794 -1.90 14.32 20.29
CA GLU A 794 -1.81 12.91 20.74
C GLU A 794 -0.40 12.57 21.20
N TYR A 795 0.61 12.99 20.44
CA TYR A 795 2.02 12.78 20.77
C TYR A 795 2.39 13.42 22.12
N LYS A 796 1.96 14.67 22.36
CA LYS A 796 2.15 15.36 23.64
C LYS A 796 1.50 14.58 24.79
N ARG A 797 0.23 14.19 24.64
CA ARG A 797 -0.51 13.42 25.64
C ARG A 797 0.19 12.10 25.98
N ILE A 798 0.73 11.42 24.97
CA ILE A 798 1.47 10.15 25.17
C ILE A 798 2.79 10.41 25.91
N LEU A 799 3.58 11.39 25.50
CA LEU A 799 4.85 11.72 26.16
C LEU A 799 4.65 12.17 27.61
N GLU A 800 3.62 12.97 27.89
CA GLU A 800 3.25 13.38 29.24
C GLU A 800 2.74 12.20 30.06
N GLY A 801 1.91 11.33 29.48
CA GLY A 801 1.44 10.09 30.13
C GLY A 801 2.58 9.12 30.46
N ILE A 802 3.60 9.01 29.61
CA ILE A 802 4.81 8.22 29.88
C ILE A 802 5.63 8.83 31.02
N LYS A 803 5.75 10.17 31.09
CA LYS A 803 6.43 10.86 32.20
C LYS A 803 5.70 10.63 33.52
N VAL A 804 4.37 10.73 33.53
CA VAL A 804 3.54 10.44 34.71
C VAL A 804 3.68 8.99 35.14
N LYS A 805 3.60 8.02 34.20
CA LYS A 805 3.81 6.59 34.52
C LYS A 805 5.20 6.30 35.08
N LYS A 806 6.26 6.93 34.54
CA LYS A 806 7.60 6.82 35.13
C LYS A 806 7.64 7.40 36.54
N GLN A 807 7.03 8.55 36.78
CA GLN A 807 6.97 9.16 38.12
C GLN A 807 6.14 8.35 39.13
N THR A 808 5.01 7.76 38.73
CA THR A 808 4.23 6.87 39.60
C THR A 808 4.94 5.56 39.87
N HIS A 809 5.73 5.04 38.92
CA HIS A 809 6.54 3.84 39.18
C HIS A 809 7.71 4.12 40.15
N PHE A 810 8.21 5.36 40.23
CA PHE A 810 9.15 5.77 41.28
C PHE A 810 8.46 6.05 42.61
N ALA A 811 7.18 6.44 42.62
CA ALA A 811 6.38 6.63 43.84
C ALA A 811 5.87 5.29 44.44
N GLU A 812 5.60 4.29 43.60
CA GLU A 812 5.21 2.94 44.03
C GLU A 812 6.40 2.08 44.51
N VAL A 813 7.64 2.59 44.42
CA VAL A 813 8.84 1.94 44.99
C VAL A 813 9.31 2.64 46.28
N SER A 814 8.58 3.66 46.75
CA SER A 814 8.87 4.34 48.03
C SER A 814 7.94 3.99 49.19
N ASP A 815 6.89 3.19 48.98
CA ASP A 815 6.03 2.67 50.05
C ASP A 815 5.80 1.17 49.88
N GLY A 816 6.70 0.35 50.45
CA GLY A 816 6.58 -1.11 50.53
C GLY A 816 7.91 -1.85 50.60
#